data_AF-A0A1Y1N3R1-F1
#
_entry.id   AF-A0A1Y1N3R1-F1
#
_cell.length_a   1.000
_cell.length_b   1.000
_cell.length_c   1.000
_cell.angle_alpha   90.00
_cell.angle_beta   90.00
_cell.angle_gamma   90.00
#
_symmetry.space_group_name_H-M   'P 1'
#
loop_
_entity.id
_entity.type
_entity.pdbx_description
1 polymer ?
#
loop_
_entity_poly.entity_id
_entity_poly.type
_entity_poly.pdbx_seq_one_letter_code
_entity_poly.pdbx_strand_id
1 'polypeptide(L)'
;MCGAFYPNYFKRSVDAGQIDEREAVKTIGGRDPFKTIYFTGFDHKQPGPLYANSIKAILKDCATDMHVSFDNSSKVYVEFMTPKQFETVMIDGQRFVTTMPGKIRTEVYRAVRQRQLQLTHRIAVMSSSDKAWAIAKSVGIQPLGSTRRSLPSLERVSSILEDDSVVQFSPIVPTLDMTFLILRISHRVDAGHFWAHLCSNGSTLSPLLPAIYEELNKETVQLQPLGKTMPVIDTVYAAKFSDDDQFYRCKVISLNSFGKKQASLAQVLYIDFGNTEFVDTANLFYLPDTPLMSCPAQAVECHLSEIQPSMVLNPRALWSEEAVRKFDMRTADKMLAAKIYSVVNEVVHLELYATNVTSMSDFTRSENYWLINEGYAEPAEESFLSKENHNKRLLCAEHPEHFASLPEEVCQPQNSVNYHLPSNSCSSSLTLKGPYSPLEMQIFSVTASGMNKTITIEGSSVNAVLLDTDPQDPHERLIVAAHIGQNPSGTMLNLRHTTVMPNIHGFPMLMSLLFCPSMEPKPTADGTQIGAILCGVGGYDNTHRSMFPPHDICLTLDTELTESDLNEINQLRQWMNHAVKVMEFCCRGIPSSSSMALCQREIKEQLLKILKMKRKNIERVYVRHSSVWGQTLYDSAILRANTQNNSSQIWPLHWSVKLNPNKEEAALDNNIREMEEVALGMRTVNEMNCMKCNFFCTSVGEMRIHLSSSAHKDAGMKYEQRPRM
;
A
#
# COMPACT_ATOMS: atom_id res chain seq x y z
N MET A 1 0.86 18.31 -34.68
CA MET A 1 0.19 17.02 -34.41
C MET A 1 0.50 16.47 -33.01
N CYS A 2 1.74 16.53 -32.50
CA CYS A 2 2.11 15.89 -31.23
C CYS A 2 1.43 16.47 -29.97
N GLY A 3 1.14 17.78 -29.93
CA GLY A 3 0.46 18.42 -28.79
C GLY A 3 -1.02 18.05 -28.59
N ALA A 4 -1.64 17.37 -29.57
CA ALA A 4 -3.03 16.90 -29.47
C ALA A 4 -3.16 15.50 -28.80
N PHE A 5 -2.04 14.89 -28.40
CA PHE A 5 -1.97 13.49 -27.95
C PHE A 5 -1.36 13.32 -26.56
N TYR A 6 -1.28 14.35 -25.71
CA TYR A 6 -1.13 14.05 -24.28
C TYR A 6 -2.44 13.44 -23.81
N PRO A 7 -2.46 12.19 -23.35
CA PRO A 7 -3.59 11.70 -22.57
C PRO A 7 -3.77 12.63 -21.37
N ASN A 8 -5.00 12.74 -20.89
CA ASN A 8 -5.29 13.58 -19.73
C ASN A 8 -4.66 12.94 -18.49
N TYR A 9 -3.40 13.32 -18.22
CA TYR A 9 -2.60 12.79 -17.14
C TYR A 9 -2.90 13.51 -15.83
N PHE A 10 -3.03 12.71 -14.80
CA PHE A 10 -3.20 13.13 -13.43
C PHE A 10 -2.32 12.28 -12.53
N LYS A 11 -1.97 12.79 -11.36
CA LYS A 11 -1.12 12.07 -10.42
C LYS A 11 -1.63 12.13 -8.99
N ARG A 12 -1.40 11.06 -8.26
CA ARG A 12 -1.35 11.06 -6.79
C ARG A 12 0.06 11.49 -6.39
N SER A 13 0.19 12.52 -5.55
CA SER A 13 1.49 13.05 -5.10
C SER A 13 1.45 13.40 -3.62
N VAL A 14 2.46 12.95 -2.88
CA VAL A 14 2.66 13.29 -1.46
C VAL A 14 2.79 14.81 -1.28
N ASP A 15 3.59 15.45 -2.14
CA ASP A 15 3.83 16.91 -2.11
C ASP A 15 2.57 17.75 -2.33
N ALA A 16 1.51 17.14 -2.84
CA ALA A 16 0.25 17.81 -3.13
C ALA A 16 -0.80 17.61 -2.02
N GLY A 17 -0.44 16.97 -0.90
CA GLY A 17 -1.31 16.81 0.26
C GLY A 17 -1.95 15.42 0.41
N GLN A 18 -1.44 14.41 -0.32
CA GLN A 18 -1.82 13.03 -0.06
C GLN A 18 -1.37 12.62 1.35
N ILE A 19 -2.30 12.05 2.12
CA ILE A 19 -2.04 11.58 3.47
C ILE A 19 -1.13 10.35 3.39
N ASP A 20 -0.03 10.35 4.14
CA ASP A 20 0.84 9.19 4.29
C ASP A 20 0.19 8.13 5.21
N GLU A 21 0.69 6.90 5.17
CA GLU A 21 0.07 5.83 5.97
C GLU A 21 0.10 6.14 7.48
N ARG A 22 1.14 6.80 7.98
CA ARG A 22 1.27 7.19 9.39
C ARG A 22 0.14 8.12 9.81
N GLU A 23 -0.12 9.19 9.07
CA GLU A 23 -1.22 10.10 9.35
C GLU A 23 -2.58 9.44 9.10
N ALA A 24 -2.68 8.47 8.18
CA ALA A 24 -3.89 7.68 7.98
C ALA A 24 -4.25 6.86 9.24
N VAL A 25 -3.29 6.10 9.79
CA VAL A 25 -3.43 5.31 11.04
C VAL A 25 -3.77 6.23 12.23
N LYS A 26 -3.09 7.37 12.33
CA LYS A 26 -3.35 8.38 13.38
C LYS A 26 -4.75 8.98 13.27
N THR A 27 -5.25 9.21 12.05
CA THR A 27 -6.59 9.77 11.80
C THR A 27 -7.71 8.87 12.33
N ILE A 28 -7.48 7.56 12.35
CA ILE A 28 -8.40 6.52 12.85
C ILE A 28 -8.04 5.99 14.24
N GLY A 29 -7.16 6.69 14.96
CA GLY A 29 -6.81 6.39 16.35
C GLY A 29 -6.06 5.08 16.53
N GLY A 30 -5.13 4.75 15.63
CA GLY A 30 -4.26 3.57 15.75
C GLY A 30 -4.83 2.29 15.12
N ARG A 31 -6.01 2.36 14.51
CA ARG A 31 -6.65 1.22 13.83
C ARG A 31 -6.02 0.95 12.47
N ASP A 32 -6.37 -0.20 11.91
CA ASP A 32 -5.97 -0.61 10.57
C ASP A 32 -6.78 0.14 9.48
N PRO A 33 -6.15 0.99 8.65
CA PRO A 33 -6.83 1.80 7.65
C PRO A 33 -7.42 0.97 6.50
N PHE A 34 -6.98 -0.26 6.29
CA PHE A 34 -7.46 -1.14 5.22
C PHE A 34 -8.82 -1.77 5.51
N LYS A 35 -9.27 -1.74 6.78
CA LYS A 35 -10.58 -2.27 7.22
C LYS A 35 -11.43 -1.27 8.02
N THR A 36 -10.97 -0.03 8.19
CA THR A 36 -11.62 0.96 9.07
C THR A 36 -12.13 2.16 8.29
N ILE A 37 -13.36 2.58 8.59
CA ILE A 37 -13.92 3.87 8.19
C ILE A 37 -14.25 4.71 9.41
N TYR A 38 -14.49 6.00 9.22
CA TYR A 38 -14.94 6.86 10.30
C TYR A 38 -16.05 7.82 9.88
N PHE A 39 -16.91 8.15 10.84
CA PHE A 39 -17.86 9.25 10.77
C PHE A 39 -17.36 10.43 11.59
N THR A 40 -17.90 11.62 11.32
CA THR A 40 -17.70 12.83 12.14
C THR A 40 -19.04 13.46 12.50
N GLY A 41 -19.05 14.34 13.50
CA GLY A 41 -20.27 15.03 13.95
C GLY A 41 -21.08 14.25 15.00
N PHE A 42 -20.47 13.26 15.66
CA PHE A 42 -21.06 12.64 16.84
C PHE A 42 -21.01 13.59 18.04
N ASP A 43 -22.06 13.58 18.88
CA ASP A 43 -22.10 14.37 20.11
C ASP A 43 -21.30 13.68 21.21
N HIS A 44 -20.10 14.18 21.52
CA HIS A 44 -19.21 13.66 22.55
C HIS A 44 -19.84 13.61 23.96
N LYS A 45 -20.95 14.32 24.20
CA LYS A 45 -21.66 14.27 25.48
C LYS A 45 -22.53 13.02 25.62
N GLN A 46 -22.86 12.35 24.52
CA GLN A 46 -23.71 11.16 24.51
C GLN A 46 -22.88 9.89 24.74
N PRO A 47 -23.45 8.84 25.37
CA PRO A 47 -22.77 7.55 25.49
C PRO A 47 -22.71 6.84 24.14
N GLY A 48 -21.61 7.02 23.39
CA GLY A 48 -21.38 6.42 22.07
C GLY A 48 -21.74 4.94 21.97
N PRO A 49 -21.21 4.05 22.85
CA PRO A 49 -21.46 2.62 22.80
C PRO A 49 -22.95 2.23 22.83
N LEU A 50 -23.81 3.04 23.45
CA LEU A 50 -25.26 2.81 23.49
C LEU A 50 -25.90 2.86 22.10
N TYR A 51 -25.34 3.65 21.17
CA TYR A 51 -25.85 3.84 19.81
C TYR A 51 -25.14 2.99 18.76
N ALA A 52 -24.20 2.11 19.16
CA ALA A 52 -23.41 1.29 18.24
C ALA A 52 -24.28 0.50 17.25
N ASN A 53 -25.35 -0.14 17.72
CA ASN A 53 -26.27 -0.90 16.88
C ASN A 53 -27.05 -0.03 15.87
N SER A 54 -27.36 1.22 16.22
CA SER A 54 -27.98 2.17 15.28
C SER A 54 -27.02 2.55 14.15
N ILE A 55 -25.72 2.63 14.45
CA ILE A 55 -24.67 2.91 13.46
C ILE A 55 -24.43 1.68 12.58
N LYS A 56 -24.40 0.47 13.16
CA LYS A 56 -24.36 -0.79 12.38
C LYS A 56 -25.56 -0.87 11.42
N ALA A 57 -26.75 -0.46 11.84
CA ALA A 57 -27.95 -0.45 10.99
C ALA A 57 -27.85 0.49 9.77
N ILE A 58 -27.09 1.58 9.86
CA ILE A 58 -26.82 2.48 8.72
C ILE A 58 -26.01 1.78 7.62
N LEU A 59 -25.09 0.90 8.03
CA LEU A 59 -24.15 0.19 7.15
C LEU A 59 -24.55 -1.26 6.88
N LYS A 60 -25.78 -1.65 7.20
CA LYS A 60 -26.29 -3.02 7.03
C LYS A 60 -26.15 -3.56 5.59
N ASP A 61 -26.24 -2.67 4.60
CA ASP A 61 -26.12 -3.02 3.19
C ASP A 61 -24.64 -3.14 2.75
N CYS A 62 -23.71 -2.60 3.55
CA CYS A 62 -22.27 -2.69 3.30
C CYS A 62 -21.70 -3.99 3.85
N ALA A 63 -21.95 -4.27 5.13
CA ALA A 63 -21.40 -5.41 5.87
C ALA A 63 -22.38 -5.92 6.93
N THR A 64 -22.29 -7.21 7.25
CA THR A 64 -23.06 -7.83 8.34
C THR A 64 -22.31 -7.81 9.66
N ASP A 65 -20.99 -8.01 9.63
CA ASP A 65 -20.15 -8.02 10.83
C ASP A 65 -19.23 -6.80 10.90
N MET A 66 -19.41 -6.03 11.97
CA MET A 66 -18.83 -4.71 12.17
C MET A 66 -18.60 -4.46 13.66
N HIS A 67 -17.43 -3.93 13.99
CA HIS A 67 -17.16 -3.35 15.29
C HIS A 67 -17.25 -1.82 15.24
N VAL A 68 -17.88 -1.22 16.24
CA VAL A 68 -18.05 0.23 16.33
C VAL A 68 -17.38 0.72 17.61
N SER A 69 -16.48 1.69 17.49
CA SER A 69 -15.73 2.23 18.61
C SER A 69 -15.66 3.76 18.62
N PHE A 70 -15.37 4.31 19.80
CA PHE A 70 -15.43 5.73 20.12
C PHE A 70 -14.19 6.15 20.94
N ASP A 71 -13.74 7.38 20.79
CA ASP A 71 -12.53 7.93 21.44
C ASP A 71 -12.79 9.23 22.21
N ASN A 72 -14.03 9.44 22.67
CA ASN A 72 -14.54 10.71 23.26
C ASN A 72 -14.44 11.94 22.34
N SER A 73 -14.08 11.78 21.07
CA SER A 73 -14.16 12.87 20.10
C SER A 73 -15.53 12.91 19.41
N SER A 74 -15.67 13.76 18.41
CA SER A 74 -16.84 13.74 17.51
C SER A 74 -16.75 12.68 16.42
N LYS A 75 -15.72 11.83 16.45
CA LYS A 75 -15.52 10.73 15.50
C LYS A 75 -16.13 9.43 16.02
N VAL A 76 -16.59 8.61 15.08
CA VAL A 76 -16.97 7.22 15.32
C VAL A 76 -16.24 6.36 14.34
N TYR A 77 -15.60 5.29 14.81
CA TYR A 77 -14.85 4.36 13.97
C TYR A 77 -15.67 3.09 13.77
N VAL A 78 -15.67 2.58 12.53
CA VAL A 78 -16.28 1.29 12.20
C VAL A 78 -15.23 0.42 11.54
N GLU A 79 -14.92 -0.71 12.17
CA GLU A 79 -13.99 -1.72 11.68
C GLU A 79 -14.82 -2.87 11.11
N PHE A 80 -14.62 -3.17 9.84
CA PHE A 80 -15.21 -4.35 9.23
C PHE A 80 -14.43 -5.57 9.70
N MET A 81 -15.16 -6.60 10.13
CA MET A 81 -14.57 -7.83 10.67
C MET A 81 -14.68 -9.00 9.70
N THR A 82 -15.54 -8.89 8.67
CA THR A 82 -15.68 -9.86 7.57
C THR A 82 -14.35 -10.27 6.94
N PRO A 83 -13.98 -11.57 6.99
CA PRO A 83 -12.69 -12.05 6.47
C PRO A 83 -12.54 -11.78 4.96
N LYS A 84 -11.30 -11.61 4.50
CA LYS A 84 -11.00 -11.41 3.07
C LYS A 84 -11.41 -12.66 2.30
N GLN A 85 -12.26 -12.48 1.29
CA GLN A 85 -12.64 -13.55 0.37
C GLN A 85 -11.59 -13.63 -0.74
N PHE A 86 -10.89 -14.76 -0.81
CA PHE A 86 -10.03 -15.09 -1.94
C PHE A 86 -10.90 -15.61 -3.07
N GLU A 87 -10.82 -14.95 -4.23
CA GLU A 87 -11.50 -15.37 -5.44
C GLU A 87 -10.46 -15.84 -6.46
N THR A 88 -10.76 -16.95 -7.14
CA THR A 88 -10.01 -17.34 -8.33
C THR A 88 -10.60 -16.65 -9.54
N VAL A 89 -9.88 -15.69 -10.10
CA VAL A 89 -10.30 -14.93 -11.27
C VAL A 89 -9.57 -15.46 -12.51
N MET A 90 -10.34 -15.68 -13.58
CA MET A 90 -9.79 -16.01 -14.90
C MET A 90 -9.47 -14.71 -15.64
N ILE A 91 -8.20 -14.51 -15.96
CA ILE A 91 -7.72 -13.35 -16.70
C ILE A 91 -6.93 -13.86 -17.89
N ASP A 92 -7.36 -13.50 -19.10
CA ASP A 92 -6.67 -13.87 -20.35
C ASP A 92 -6.37 -15.38 -20.48
N GLY A 93 -7.25 -16.22 -19.91
CA GLY A 93 -7.11 -17.68 -19.89
C GLY A 93 -6.26 -18.24 -18.74
N GLN A 94 -5.66 -17.39 -17.91
CA GLN A 94 -4.87 -17.78 -16.74
C GLN A 94 -5.67 -17.63 -15.44
N ARG A 95 -5.39 -18.49 -14.46
CA ARG A 95 -6.01 -18.48 -13.13
C ARG A 95 -5.16 -17.65 -12.18
N PHE A 96 -5.78 -16.67 -11.52
CA PHE A 96 -5.15 -15.90 -10.46
C PHE A 96 -5.99 -15.95 -9.20
N VAL A 97 -5.35 -16.05 -8.05
CA VAL A 97 -5.99 -15.86 -6.76
C VAL A 97 -5.83 -14.39 -6.39
N THR A 98 -6.92 -13.72 -6.06
CA THR A 98 -6.90 -12.32 -5.64
C THR A 98 -8.00 -12.05 -4.62
N THR A 99 -7.79 -11.02 -3.81
CA THR A 99 -8.86 -10.41 -3.00
C THR A 99 -9.37 -9.21 -3.76
N MET A 100 -10.65 -9.19 -4.13
CA MET A 100 -11.23 -8.00 -4.76
C MET A 100 -11.61 -6.99 -3.66
N PRO A 101 -11.28 -5.69 -3.77
CA PRO A 101 -10.53 -4.99 -4.82
C PRO A 101 -9.02 -4.79 -4.51
N GLY A 102 -8.43 -5.61 -3.64
CA GLY A 102 -7.00 -5.62 -3.34
C GLY A 102 -6.74 -5.78 -1.83
N LYS A 103 -5.80 -4.97 -1.31
CA LYS A 103 -5.43 -4.96 0.12
C LYS A 103 -6.54 -4.41 1.03
N ILE A 104 -7.34 -3.48 0.53
CA ILE A 104 -8.44 -2.81 1.24
C ILE A 104 -9.72 -3.66 1.16
N ARG A 105 -10.47 -3.74 2.26
CA ARG A 105 -11.73 -4.47 2.32
C ARG A 105 -12.82 -3.85 1.42
N THR A 106 -13.62 -4.70 0.75
CA THR A 106 -14.70 -4.26 -0.17
C THR A 106 -15.74 -3.38 0.53
N GLU A 107 -15.98 -3.65 1.81
CA GLU A 107 -16.92 -2.94 2.67
C GLU A 107 -16.55 -1.46 2.83
N VAL A 108 -15.25 -1.14 2.85
CA VAL A 108 -14.74 0.24 2.89
C VAL A 108 -15.16 0.98 1.62
N TYR A 109 -15.02 0.34 0.45
CA TYR A 109 -15.46 0.92 -0.83
C TYR A 109 -16.97 1.12 -0.87
N ARG A 110 -17.75 0.13 -0.43
CA ARG A 110 -19.22 0.23 -0.36
C ARG A 110 -19.66 1.38 0.52
N ALA A 111 -19.03 1.54 1.68
CA ALA A 111 -19.34 2.61 2.61
C ALA A 111 -19.01 3.99 2.02
N VAL A 112 -17.82 4.18 1.45
CA VAL A 112 -17.47 5.46 0.79
C VAL A 112 -18.41 5.74 -0.39
N ARG A 113 -18.80 4.71 -1.15
CA ARG A 113 -19.79 4.84 -2.22
C ARG A 113 -21.17 5.26 -1.71
N GLN A 114 -21.62 4.71 -0.58
CA GLN A 114 -22.86 5.10 0.08
C GLN A 114 -22.88 6.61 0.42
N ARG A 115 -21.74 7.17 0.87
CA ARG A 115 -21.59 8.63 1.03
C ARG A 115 -21.71 9.39 -0.30
N GLN A 116 -21.03 8.94 -1.35
CA GLN A 116 -21.06 9.62 -2.65
C GLN A 116 -22.47 9.65 -3.26
N LEU A 117 -23.30 8.65 -2.97
CA LEU A 117 -24.71 8.58 -3.35
C LEU A 117 -25.63 9.44 -2.46
N GLN A 118 -25.07 10.22 -1.52
CA GLN A 118 -25.78 11.12 -0.62
C GLN A 118 -26.86 10.42 0.23
N LEU A 119 -26.66 9.15 0.56
CA LEU A 119 -27.52 8.44 1.49
C LEU A 119 -27.43 9.08 2.88
N THR A 120 -28.57 9.28 3.54
CA THR A 120 -28.62 10.04 4.80
C THR A 120 -28.21 9.16 5.99
N HIS A 121 -27.14 9.54 6.69
CA HIS A 121 -26.63 8.83 7.87
C HIS A 121 -27.19 9.46 9.16
N ARG A 122 -28.48 9.25 9.43
CA ARG A 122 -29.15 9.79 10.63
C ARG A 122 -29.36 8.69 11.66
N ILE A 123 -28.97 8.94 12.90
CA ILE A 123 -29.27 8.09 14.05
C ILE A 123 -30.28 8.77 14.98
N ALA A 124 -31.18 7.99 15.56
CA ALA A 124 -32.08 8.47 16.60
C ALA A 124 -31.33 8.47 17.94
N VAL A 125 -31.27 9.62 18.60
CA VAL A 125 -30.58 9.80 19.88
C VAL A 125 -31.54 10.30 20.95
N MET A 126 -31.17 10.11 22.21
CA MET A 126 -31.96 10.62 23.33
C MET A 126 -31.69 12.12 23.52
N SER A 127 -32.75 12.91 23.67
CA SER A 127 -32.65 14.37 23.83
C SER A 127 -31.92 14.81 25.11
N SER A 128 -31.95 13.98 26.16
CA SER A 128 -31.24 14.24 27.42
C SER A 128 -30.07 13.26 27.54
N SER A 129 -28.85 13.80 27.52
CA SER A 129 -27.61 13.03 27.71
C SER A 129 -27.59 12.33 29.08
N ASP A 130 -28.08 12.97 30.15
CA ASP A 130 -28.12 12.38 31.49
C ASP A 130 -28.96 11.10 31.55
N LYS A 131 -30.12 11.10 30.86
CA LYS A 131 -30.97 9.90 30.74
C LYS A 131 -30.26 8.80 29.94
N ALA A 132 -29.57 9.17 28.87
CA ALA A 132 -28.79 8.22 28.07
C ALA A 132 -27.69 7.58 28.91
N TRP A 133 -26.96 8.37 29.71
CA TRP A 133 -25.93 7.87 30.62
C TRP A 133 -26.48 7.01 31.76
N ALA A 134 -27.69 7.30 32.27
CA ALA A 134 -28.34 6.44 33.25
C ALA A 134 -28.63 5.03 32.69
N ILE A 135 -29.13 4.96 31.45
CA ILE A 135 -29.36 3.68 30.76
C ILE A 135 -28.03 3.00 30.42
N ALA A 136 -27.05 3.75 29.92
CA ALA A 136 -25.72 3.23 29.61
C ALA A 136 -25.09 2.54 30.84
N LYS A 137 -25.17 3.18 32.02
CA LYS A 137 -24.71 2.59 33.28
C LYS A 137 -25.47 1.32 33.67
N SER A 138 -26.78 1.27 33.44
CA SER A 138 -27.59 0.06 33.69
C SER A 138 -27.20 -1.13 32.80
N VAL A 139 -26.56 -0.86 31.67
CA VAL A 139 -26.09 -1.83 30.66
C VAL A 139 -24.58 -2.08 30.79
N GLY A 140 -23.93 -1.56 31.86
CA GLY A 140 -22.50 -1.77 32.12
C GLY A 140 -21.55 -0.84 31.36
N ILE A 141 -22.06 0.16 30.62
CA ILE A 141 -21.25 1.13 29.88
C ILE A 141 -20.76 2.24 30.83
N GLN A 142 -19.45 2.41 30.94
CA GLN A 142 -18.82 3.48 31.74
C GLN A 142 -18.26 4.61 30.86
N PRO A 143 -18.12 5.85 31.40
CA PRO A 143 -17.47 6.95 30.69
C PRO A 143 -15.99 6.63 30.41
N LEU A 144 -15.54 6.81 29.17
CA LEU A 144 -14.11 6.81 28.82
C LEU A 144 -13.44 7.95 29.62
N GLY A 145 -12.64 7.64 30.64
CA GLY A 145 -11.91 8.65 31.43
C GLY A 145 -11.89 8.43 32.95
N SER A 146 -12.66 7.49 33.49
CA SER A 146 -12.55 7.10 34.92
C SER A 146 -11.35 6.21 35.24
N THR A 147 -10.65 5.70 34.23
CA THR A 147 -9.33 5.08 34.36
C THR A 147 -8.26 6.09 33.98
N ARG A 148 -7.52 6.60 34.96
CA ARG A 148 -6.23 7.26 34.71
C ARG A 148 -5.43 6.38 33.75
N ARG A 149 -4.75 6.99 32.77
CA ARG A 149 -3.68 6.38 31.98
C ARG A 149 -2.49 6.02 32.91
N SER A 150 -2.69 5.13 33.86
CA SER A 150 -1.61 4.27 34.31
C SER A 150 -1.47 3.17 33.27
N LEU A 151 -0.23 2.74 33.01
CA LEU A 151 0.03 1.45 32.38
C LEU A 151 -0.99 0.41 32.89
N PRO A 152 -1.50 -0.49 32.04
CA PRO A 152 -2.38 -1.55 32.51
C PRO A 152 -1.63 -2.33 33.58
N SER A 153 -2.01 -2.14 34.84
CA SER A 153 -1.53 -2.95 35.94
C SER A 153 -2.03 -4.38 35.71
N LEU A 154 -1.11 -5.34 35.90
CA LEU A 154 -1.28 -6.78 35.71
C LEU A 154 -2.56 -7.39 36.33
N GLU A 155 -3.26 -6.68 37.22
CA GLU A 155 -4.42 -7.19 37.96
C GLU A 155 -5.74 -7.16 37.17
N ARG A 156 -5.83 -6.50 36.02
CA ARG A 156 -7.08 -6.49 35.21
C ARG A 156 -7.18 -7.60 34.17
N VAL A 157 -6.11 -8.34 33.92
CA VAL A 157 -6.13 -9.46 32.97
C VAL A 157 -6.83 -10.69 33.57
N SER A 158 -6.85 -10.83 34.90
CA SER A 158 -7.50 -11.96 35.58
C SER A 158 -9.03 -11.90 35.61
N SER A 159 -9.64 -10.75 35.26
CA SER A 159 -11.11 -10.56 35.29
C SER A 159 -11.74 -10.37 33.90
N ILE A 160 -10.95 -10.50 32.83
CA ILE A 160 -11.43 -10.46 31.42
C ILE A 160 -11.54 -11.89 30.83
N LEU A 161 -11.12 -12.90 31.58
CA LEU A 161 -11.20 -14.32 31.19
C LEU A 161 -12.58 -14.97 31.41
N GLU A 162 -13.63 -14.19 31.66
CA GLU A 162 -14.99 -14.72 31.94
C GLU A 162 -16.01 -14.48 30.80
N ASP A 163 -15.62 -13.88 29.67
CA ASP A 163 -16.48 -13.79 28.48
C ASP A 163 -15.96 -14.72 27.37
N ASP A 164 -16.25 -16.01 27.54
CA ASP A 164 -15.78 -17.18 26.78
C ASP A 164 -16.13 -17.20 25.27
N SER A 165 -16.83 -16.20 24.72
CA SER A 165 -17.54 -16.37 23.45
C SER A 165 -16.83 -15.88 22.17
N VAL A 166 -15.69 -15.17 22.24
CA VAL A 166 -15.12 -14.49 21.04
C VAL A 166 -13.67 -14.90 20.70
N VAL A 167 -12.89 -15.47 21.62
CA VAL A 167 -11.45 -15.77 21.42
C VAL A 167 -11.16 -17.27 21.19
N GLN A 168 -12.19 -18.10 21.27
CA GLN A 168 -12.09 -19.52 20.99
C GLN A 168 -11.72 -19.66 19.49
N PHE A 169 -10.56 -20.24 19.16
CA PHE A 169 -10.07 -20.57 17.80
C PHE A 169 -9.07 -19.65 17.08
N SER A 170 -8.67 -18.48 17.59
CA SER A 170 -7.55 -17.74 16.97
C SER A 170 -6.24 -18.55 17.00
N PRO A 171 -5.38 -18.48 15.96
CA PRO A 171 -4.13 -19.22 15.94
C PRO A 171 -3.13 -18.65 16.96
N ILE A 172 -2.27 -19.51 17.50
CA ILE A 172 -1.17 -19.06 18.36
C ILE A 172 -0.08 -18.48 17.45
N VAL A 173 0.10 -17.17 17.52
CA VAL A 173 1.13 -16.45 16.77
C VAL A 173 2.43 -16.30 17.56
N PRO A 174 3.58 -16.12 16.88
CA PRO A 174 4.87 -15.90 17.54
C PRO A 174 4.87 -14.66 18.42
N THR A 175 5.25 -14.82 19.68
CA THR A 175 5.44 -13.73 20.64
C THR A 175 6.55 -12.77 20.22
N LEU A 176 6.60 -11.58 20.84
CA LEU A 176 7.53 -10.51 20.47
C LEU A 176 9.02 -10.88 20.64
N ASP A 177 9.34 -11.80 21.55
CA ASP A 177 10.68 -12.32 21.80
C ASP A 177 11.15 -13.34 20.75
N MET A 178 10.21 -13.94 20.01
CA MET A 178 10.54 -14.91 18.97
C MET A 178 11.02 -14.18 17.71
N THR A 179 12.27 -14.44 17.31
CA THR A 179 12.87 -13.86 16.08
C THR A 179 12.90 -14.85 14.91
N PHE A 180 13.05 -16.14 15.20
CA PHE A 180 13.11 -17.19 14.21
C PHE A 180 12.14 -18.30 14.55
N LEU A 181 11.56 -18.92 13.53
CA LEU A 181 10.70 -20.07 13.68
C LEU A 181 10.99 -21.10 12.57
N ILE A 182 10.63 -22.35 12.83
CA ILE A 182 10.62 -23.40 11.80
C ILE A 182 9.16 -23.66 11.45
N LEU A 183 8.84 -23.67 10.17
CA LEU A 183 7.49 -23.89 9.66
C LEU A 183 7.46 -24.91 8.53
N ARG A 184 6.27 -25.42 8.24
CA ARG A 184 5.96 -26.13 7.00
C ARG A 184 4.73 -25.48 6.38
N ILE A 185 4.79 -25.18 5.08
CA ILE A 185 3.64 -24.63 4.35
C ILE A 185 2.55 -25.70 4.29
N SER A 186 1.35 -25.38 4.76
CA SER A 186 0.17 -26.27 4.77
C SER A 186 -0.74 -26.00 3.58
N HIS A 187 -0.95 -24.72 3.25
CA HIS A 187 -1.70 -24.29 2.09
C HIS A 187 -1.07 -23.05 1.51
N ARG A 188 -1.06 -22.92 0.20
CA ARG A 188 -0.51 -21.77 -0.49
C ARG A 188 -1.63 -21.03 -1.20
N VAL A 189 -1.67 -19.72 -1.03
CA VAL A 189 -2.57 -18.84 -1.77
C VAL A 189 -1.86 -18.32 -3.02
N ASP A 190 -0.64 -17.80 -2.88
CA ASP A 190 0.24 -17.39 -3.97
C ASP A 190 1.74 -17.45 -3.55
N ALA A 191 2.65 -16.84 -4.32
CA ALA A 191 4.09 -16.92 -4.04
C ALA A 191 4.53 -16.05 -2.84
N GLY A 192 3.70 -15.10 -2.40
CA GLY A 192 3.96 -14.21 -1.27
C GLY A 192 3.00 -14.38 -0.10
N HIS A 193 1.96 -15.20 -0.23
CA HIS A 193 0.94 -15.44 0.79
C HIS A 193 0.61 -16.93 0.90
N PHE A 194 0.73 -17.47 2.10
CA PHE A 194 0.51 -18.88 2.39
C PHE A 194 0.15 -19.09 3.86
N TRP A 195 -0.36 -20.26 4.17
CA TRP A 195 -0.63 -20.75 5.52
C TRP A 195 0.42 -21.78 5.90
N ALA A 196 0.78 -21.81 7.18
CA ALA A 196 1.83 -22.70 7.66
C ALA A 196 1.52 -23.31 9.02
N HIS A 197 2.09 -24.50 9.25
CA HIS A 197 2.18 -25.13 10.54
C HIS A 197 3.50 -24.76 11.21
N LEU A 198 3.41 -24.19 12.41
CA LEU A 198 4.59 -23.89 13.23
C LEU A 198 5.13 -25.18 13.87
N CYS A 199 6.45 -25.30 13.95
CA CYS A 199 7.11 -26.44 14.57
C CYS A 199 7.49 -26.13 16.02
N SER A 200 7.24 -27.09 16.91
CA SER A 200 7.69 -27.01 18.30
C SER A 200 9.14 -27.50 18.44
N ASN A 201 9.82 -27.04 19.50
CA ASN A 201 11.16 -27.42 19.97
C ASN A 201 11.92 -28.43 19.09
N GLY A 202 12.56 -27.94 18.01
CA GLY A 202 13.54 -28.71 17.25
C GLY A 202 13.00 -29.56 16.08
N SER A 203 12.05 -29.04 15.29
CA SER A 203 11.61 -29.54 13.96
C SER A 203 10.45 -30.56 13.90
N THR A 204 9.71 -30.75 15.00
CA THR A 204 8.50 -31.60 14.97
C THR A 204 7.23 -30.74 14.91
N LEU A 205 6.27 -31.15 14.08
CA LEU A 205 4.97 -30.48 13.96
C LEU A 205 4.12 -30.73 15.20
N SER A 206 3.16 -29.83 15.45
CA SER A 206 2.23 -29.93 16.56
C SER A 206 1.55 -31.32 16.62
N PRO A 207 1.59 -32.02 17.77
CA PRO A 207 0.88 -33.30 17.94
C PRO A 207 -0.64 -33.12 17.98
N LEU A 208 -1.13 -31.88 18.03
CA LEU A 208 -2.57 -31.58 18.05
C LEU A 208 -3.24 -31.91 16.72
N LEU A 209 -2.57 -31.73 15.58
CA LEU A 209 -3.15 -32.02 14.26
C LEU A 209 -3.61 -33.49 14.14
N PRO A 210 -2.75 -34.50 14.41
CA PRO A 210 -3.17 -35.89 14.47
C PRO A 210 -4.31 -36.15 15.47
N ALA A 211 -4.24 -35.55 16.66
CA ALA A 211 -5.26 -35.75 17.69
C ALA A 211 -6.63 -35.18 17.28
N ILE A 212 -6.68 -33.98 16.67
CA ILE A 212 -7.89 -33.37 16.14
C ILE A 212 -8.50 -34.25 15.06
N TYR A 213 -7.65 -34.73 14.13
CA TYR A 213 -8.07 -35.60 13.05
C TYR A 213 -8.69 -36.91 13.57
N GLU A 214 -8.05 -37.55 14.54
CA GLU A 214 -8.55 -38.78 15.16
C GLU A 214 -9.87 -38.54 15.92
N GLU A 215 -10.00 -37.44 16.65
CA GLU A 215 -11.22 -37.12 17.39
C GLU A 215 -12.43 -36.88 16.47
N LEU A 216 -12.22 -36.25 15.32
CA LEU A 216 -13.27 -35.97 14.34
C LEU A 216 -13.65 -37.18 13.48
N ASN A 217 -12.71 -38.11 13.24
CA ASN A 217 -12.88 -39.20 12.26
C ASN A 217 -12.87 -40.62 12.86
N LYS A 218 -12.78 -40.78 14.19
CA LYS A 218 -12.90 -42.11 14.82
C LYS A 218 -14.30 -42.70 14.63
N GLU A 219 -14.39 -44.02 14.41
CA GLU A 219 -15.65 -44.73 14.14
C GLU A 219 -16.73 -44.56 15.21
N THR A 220 -16.33 -44.24 16.44
CA THR A 220 -17.25 -44.06 17.58
C THR A 220 -17.93 -42.70 17.59
N VAL A 221 -17.48 -41.72 16.79
CA VAL A 221 -18.04 -40.37 16.75
C VAL A 221 -19.05 -40.25 15.62
N GLN A 222 -20.29 -39.97 15.99
CA GLN A 222 -21.31 -39.51 15.05
C GLN A 222 -21.53 -38.03 15.25
N LEU A 223 -20.98 -37.22 14.34
CA LEU A 223 -21.16 -35.78 14.36
C LEU A 223 -22.63 -35.45 14.03
N GLN A 224 -23.19 -34.52 14.80
CA GLN A 224 -24.55 -34.06 14.58
C GLN A 224 -24.58 -33.03 13.43
N PRO A 225 -25.35 -33.24 12.35
CA PRO A 225 -25.50 -32.25 11.30
C PRO A 225 -26.26 -31.02 11.81
N LEU A 226 -25.92 -29.86 11.28
CA LEU A 226 -26.59 -28.59 11.56
C LEU A 226 -28.06 -28.59 11.12
N GLY A 227 -28.37 -29.39 10.09
CA GLY A 227 -29.73 -29.63 9.60
C GLY A 227 -30.34 -28.38 8.96
N LYS A 228 -31.43 -27.86 9.56
CA LYS A 228 -32.14 -26.65 9.07
C LYS A 228 -31.70 -25.36 9.76
N THR A 229 -30.80 -25.45 10.73
CA THR A 229 -30.31 -24.28 11.45
C THR A 229 -29.41 -23.49 10.51
N MET A 230 -29.55 -22.16 10.51
CA MET A 230 -28.68 -21.31 9.72
C MET A 230 -27.28 -21.30 10.34
N PRO A 231 -26.21 -21.53 9.55
CA PRO A 231 -24.85 -21.37 10.04
C PRO A 231 -24.63 -19.92 10.45
N VAL A 232 -23.80 -19.73 11.48
CA VAL A 232 -23.41 -18.39 11.92
C VAL A 232 -22.03 -18.09 11.36
N ILE A 233 -21.87 -16.92 10.73
CA ILE A 233 -20.58 -16.44 10.23
C ILE A 233 -19.62 -16.30 11.42
N ASP A 234 -18.35 -16.59 11.19
CA ASP A 234 -17.27 -16.63 12.18
C ASP A 234 -17.37 -17.73 13.25
N THR A 235 -18.37 -18.60 13.18
CA THR A 235 -18.47 -19.79 14.04
C THR A 235 -17.74 -20.99 13.43
N VAL A 236 -17.12 -21.81 14.29
CA VAL A 236 -16.41 -23.03 13.88
C VAL A 236 -17.32 -24.25 13.97
N TYR A 237 -17.30 -25.04 12.89
CA TYR A 237 -18.03 -26.29 12.69
C TYR A 237 -17.06 -27.37 12.21
N ALA A 238 -17.56 -28.59 12.01
CA ALA A 238 -16.90 -29.61 11.22
C ALA A 238 -17.52 -29.68 9.82
N ALA A 239 -16.67 -29.88 8.80
CA ALA A 239 -17.09 -30.17 7.43
C ALA A 239 -16.18 -31.23 6.83
N LYS A 240 -16.73 -32.01 5.90
CA LYS A 240 -15.91 -32.93 5.10
C LYS A 240 -15.11 -32.17 4.05
N PHE A 241 -13.85 -32.52 3.87
CA PHE A 241 -13.03 -31.99 2.78
C PHE A 241 -13.25 -32.81 1.50
N SER A 242 -13.37 -32.13 0.36
CA SER A 242 -13.74 -32.78 -0.91
C SER A 242 -12.71 -33.76 -1.45
N ASP A 243 -11.42 -33.57 -1.16
CA ASP A 243 -10.35 -34.40 -1.72
C ASP A 243 -10.25 -35.79 -1.04
N ASP A 244 -10.62 -35.91 0.24
CA ASP A 244 -10.46 -37.16 1.03
C ASP A 244 -11.70 -37.63 1.80
N ASP A 245 -12.81 -36.87 1.74
CA ASP A 245 -14.08 -37.14 2.43
C ASP A 245 -13.96 -37.27 3.96
N GLN A 246 -12.89 -36.70 4.56
CA GLN A 246 -12.66 -36.70 6.01
C GLN A 246 -13.14 -35.40 6.66
N PHE A 247 -13.50 -35.44 7.94
CA PHE A 247 -13.92 -34.29 8.72
C PHE A 247 -12.74 -33.46 9.22
N TYR A 248 -12.89 -32.13 9.09
CA TYR A 248 -11.95 -31.12 9.55
C TYR A 248 -12.69 -29.98 10.25
N ARG A 249 -12.00 -29.27 11.15
CA ARG A 249 -12.53 -28.04 11.73
C ARG A 249 -12.52 -26.93 10.69
N CYS A 250 -13.64 -26.26 10.54
CA CYS A 250 -13.82 -25.21 9.56
C CYS A 250 -14.60 -24.02 10.14
N LYS A 251 -14.17 -22.80 9.81
CA LYS A 251 -14.85 -21.55 10.18
C LYS A 251 -15.70 -21.07 9.02
N VAL A 252 -16.97 -20.73 9.25
CA VAL A 252 -17.83 -20.16 8.20
C VAL A 252 -17.41 -18.73 7.93
N ILE A 253 -16.93 -18.45 6.71
CA ILE A 253 -16.43 -17.12 6.33
C ILE A 253 -17.46 -16.32 5.51
N SER A 254 -18.35 -16.99 4.79
CA SER A 254 -19.43 -16.33 4.05
C SER A 254 -20.61 -17.27 3.79
N LEU A 255 -21.79 -16.68 3.59
CA LEU A 255 -23.01 -17.40 3.24
C LEU A 255 -23.56 -16.86 1.92
N ASN A 256 -23.59 -17.71 0.89
CA ASN A 256 -24.10 -17.34 -0.42
C ASN A 256 -25.58 -17.70 -0.53
N SER A 257 -26.41 -16.70 -0.79
CA SER A 257 -27.84 -16.87 -1.07
C SER A 257 -28.12 -16.58 -2.54
N PHE A 258 -28.52 -17.60 -3.31
CA PHE A 258 -29.01 -17.41 -4.66
C PHE A 258 -30.52 -17.12 -4.63
N GLY A 259 -30.90 -15.84 -4.66
CA GLY A 259 -32.29 -15.37 -4.71
C GLY A 259 -33.00 -15.31 -3.35
N LYS A 260 -34.34 -15.41 -3.34
CA LYS A 260 -35.18 -15.32 -2.12
C LYS A 260 -35.20 -16.60 -1.25
N LYS A 261 -34.30 -17.55 -1.49
CA LYS A 261 -34.22 -18.81 -0.74
C LYS A 261 -33.14 -18.73 0.34
N GLN A 262 -33.27 -19.57 1.37
CA GLN A 262 -32.25 -19.82 2.38
C GLN A 262 -30.87 -20.09 1.72
N ALA A 263 -29.79 -19.58 2.32
CA ALA A 263 -28.42 -19.83 1.86
C ALA A 263 -28.14 -21.34 1.78
N SER A 264 -27.88 -21.84 0.57
CA SER A 264 -27.60 -23.26 0.34
C SER A 264 -26.10 -23.58 0.37
N LEU A 265 -25.24 -22.57 0.23
CA LEU A 265 -23.79 -22.75 0.19
C LEU A 265 -23.11 -21.82 1.19
N ALA A 266 -22.30 -22.40 2.06
CA ALA A 266 -21.37 -21.69 2.94
C ALA A 266 -19.97 -21.79 2.36
N GLN A 267 -19.23 -20.69 2.35
CA GLN A 267 -17.80 -20.76 2.18
C GLN A 267 -17.15 -20.97 3.55
N VAL A 268 -16.26 -21.93 3.65
CA VAL A 268 -15.59 -22.29 4.89
C VAL A 268 -14.08 -22.20 4.75
N LEU A 269 -13.40 -21.82 5.84
CA LEU A 269 -11.94 -21.85 6.00
C LEU A 269 -11.58 -23.01 6.91
N TYR A 270 -10.78 -23.97 6.45
CA TYR A 270 -10.25 -25.03 7.28
C TYR A 270 -9.15 -24.48 8.18
N ILE A 271 -9.50 -24.10 9.42
CA ILE A 271 -8.65 -23.31 10.32
C ILE A 271 -7.32 -23.99 10.69
N ASP A 272 -7.24 -25.31 10.52
CA ASP A 272 -6.04 -26.08 10.82
C ASP A 272 -5.10 -26.22 9.62
N PHE A 273 -5.50 -25.77 8.42
CA PHE A 273 -4.74 -25.94 7.17
C PHE A 273 -4.66 -24.67 6.32
N GLY A 274 -5.66 -23.79 6.39
CA GLY A 274 -5.72 -22.49 5.72
C GLY A 274 -6.42 -22.47 4.36
N ASN A 275 -6.77 -23.63 3.80
CA ASN A 275 -7.53 -23.71 2.54
C ASN A 275 -9.02 -23.38 2.75
N THR A 276 -9.68 -22.97 1.68
CA THR A 276 -11.12 -22.65 1.68
C THR A 276 -11.89 -23.51 0.68
N GLU A 277 -13.16 -23.79 0.97
CA GLU A 277 -14.07 -24.51 0.08
C GLU A 277 -15.51 -23.98 0.21
N PHE A 278 -16.33 -24.16 -0.84
CA PHE A 278 -17.77 -24.00 -0.75
C PHE A 278 -18.44 -25.33 -0.38
N VAL A 279 -19.11 -25.37 0.76
CA VAL A 279 -19.83 -26.55 1.26
C VAL A 279 -21.33 -26.27 1.33
N ASP A 280 -22.15 -27.30 1.10
CA ASP A 280 -23.59 -27.21 1.36
C ASP A 280 -23.80 -26.96 2.86
N THR A 281 -24.72 -26.05 3.22
CA THR A 281 -25.02 -25.75 4.61
C THR A 281 -25.58 -26.97 5.36
N ALA A 282 -26.19 -27.92 4.64
CA ALA A 282 -26.63 -29.20 5.17
C ALA A 282 -25.46 -30.15 5.54
N ASN A 283 -24.26 -29.91 5.00
CA ASN A 283 -23.05 -30.70 5.23
C ASN A 283 -22.12 -30.06 6.29
N LEU A 284 -22.64 -29.13 7.08
CA LEU A 284 -21.98 -28.60 8.28
C LEU A 284 -22.43 -29.38 9.51
N PHE A 285 -21.48 -29.64 10.41
CA PHE A 285 -21.68 -30.45 11.60
C PHE A 285 -21.21 -29.69 12.84
N TYR A 286 -21.89 -29.91 13.97
CA TYR A 286 -21.39 -29.41 15.24
C TYR A 286 -20.10 -30.13 15.64
N LEU A 287 -19.16 -29.40 16.23
CA LEU A 287 -17.97 -30.00 16.83
C LEU A 287 -18.35 -30.83 18.06
N PRO A 288 -17.64 -31.95 18.32
CA PRO A 288 -17.76 -32.67 19.59
C PRO A 288 -17.47 -31.75 20.78
N ASP A 289 -18.23 -31.89 21.86
CA ASP A 289 -17.99 -31.17 23.11
C ASP A 289 -16.82 -31.79 23.87
N THR A 290 -15.60 -31.49 23.42
CA THR A 290 -14.36 -31.94 24.06
C THR A 290 -13.37 -30.77 24.19
N PRO A 291 -12.50 -30.77 25.22
CA PRO A 291 -11.50 -29.72 25.38
C PRO A 291 -10.54 -29.61 24.18
N LEU A 292 -10.27 -30.72 23.50
CA LEU A 292 -9.44 -30.75 22.30
C LEU A 292 -10.07 -29.97 21.13
N MET A 293 -11.40 -30.07 20.98
CA MET A 293 -12.11 -29.36 19.92
C MET A 293 -12.10 -27.85 20.11
N SER A 294 -11.86 -27.37 21.34
CA SER A 294 -11.69 -25.95 21.72
C SER A 294 -10.26 -25.42 21.57
N CYS A 295 -9.30 -26.23 21.08
CA CYS A 295 -7.92 -25.76 20.93
C CYS A 295 -7.80 -24.67 19.84
N PRO A 296 -6.77 -23.81 19.90
CA PRO A 296 -6.48 -22.81 18.86
C PRO A 296 -6.42 -23.38 17.44
N ALA A 297 -6.61 -22.53 16.43
CA ALA A 297 -6.31 -22.89 15.05
C ALA A 297 -4.84 -23.30 14.90
N GLN A 298 -4.59 -24.36 14.13
CA GLN A 298 -3.24 -24.91 13.98
C GLN A 298 -2.45 -24.31 12.80
N ALA A 299 -3.12 -23.63 11.86
CA ALA A 299 -2.45 -22.93 10.76
C ALA A 299 -2.35 -21.42 11.05
N VAL A 300 -1.19 -20.86 10.78
CA VAL A 300 -0.95 -19.40 10.83
C VAL A 300 -0.91 -18.84 9.41
N GLU A 301 -1.51 -17.68 9.20
CA GLU A 301 -1.43 -16.93 7.94
C GLU A 301 -0.06 -16.24 7.86
N CYS A 302 0.62 -16.34 6.73
CA CYS A 302 1.98 -15.86 6.54
C CYS A 302 2.12 -15.09 5.23
N HIS A 303 2.84 -13.97 5.30
CA HIS A 303 3.22 -13.15 4.15
C HIS A 303 4.74 -13.06 4.05
N LEU A 304 5.27 -13.13 2.82
CA LEU A 304 6.66 -12.76 2.58
C LEU A 304 6.83 -11.26 2.78
N SER A 305 7.72 -10.88 3.70
CA SER A 305 7.99 -9.48 4.02
C SER A 305 8.82 -8.79 2.93
N GLU A 306 8.63 -7.47 2.82
CA GLU A 306 9.42 -6.54 2.02
C GLU A 306 9.40 -6.79 0.50
N ILE A 307 8.42 -7.54 0.02
CA ILE A 307 8.27 -7.87 -1.40
C ILE A 307 6.84 -7.71 -1.91
N GLN A 308 6.70 -7.50 -3.21
CA GLN A 308 5.42 -7.50 -3.91
C GLN A 308 5.54 -8.18 -5.29
N PRO A 309 4.43 -8.60 -5.93
CA PRO A 309 4.45 -9.11 -7.30
C PRO A 309 5.06 -8.09 -8.26
N SER A 310 5.77 -8.56 -9.30
CA SER A 310 6.27 -7.63 -10.31
C SER A 310 5.14 -6.95 -11.08
N MET A 311 5.10 -5.61 -11.00
CA MET A 311 4.13 -4.76 -11.72
C MET A 311 4.34 -4.82 -13.24
N VAL A 312 5.53 -5.23 -13.68
CA VAL A 312 5.88 -5.36 -15.10
C VAL A 312 5.40 -6.69 -15.68
N LEU A 313 5.52 -7.79 -14.91
CA LEU A 313 4.99 -9.09 -15.33
C LEU A 313 3.46 -9.13 -15.24
N ASN A 314 2.91 -8.53 -14.18
CA ASN A 314 1.48 -8.43 -14.00
C ASN A 314 1.07 -7.02 -13.51
N PRO A 315 0.58 -6.16 -14.43
CA PRO A 315 0.15 -4.80 -14.12
C PRO A 315 -1.00 -4.68 -13.11
N ARG A 316 -1.63 -5.80 -12.75
CA ARG A 316 -2.69 -5.87 -11.72
C ARG A 316 -2.16 -6.18 -10.31
N ALA A 317 -0.83 -6.19 -10.12
CA ALA A 317 -0.18 -6.51 -8.85
C ALA A 317 -0.53 -7.93 -8.34
N LEU A 318 -0.56 -8.91 -9.25
CA LEU A 318 -0.82 -10.31 -8.92
C LEU A 318 0.40 -11.18 -9.25
N TRP A 319 0.68 -12.18 -8.43
CA TRP A 319 1.76 -13.11 -8.70
C TRP A 319 1.51 -13.89 -9.99
N SER A 320 2.52 -13.95 -10.86
CA SER A 320 2.45 -14.75 -12.09
C SER A 320 2.40 -16.25 -11.77
N GLU A 321 1.72 -17.04 -12.59
CA GLU A 321 1.65 -18.50 -12.43
C GLU A 321 3.04 -19.15 -12.38
N GLU A 322 3.98 -18.65 -13.18
CA GLU A 322 5.37 -19.14 -13.18
C GLU A 322 6.08 -18.83 -11.86
N ALA A 323 5.85 -17.66 -11.26
CA ALA A 323 6.40 -17.32 -9.94
C ALA A 323 5.87 -18.28 -8.86
N VAL A 324 4.56 -18.54 -8.85
CA VAL A 324 3.91 -19.47 -7.91
C VAL A 324 4.48 -20.88 -8.08
N ARG A 325 4.52 -21.38 -9.32
CA ARG A 325 5.05 -22.72 -9.64
C ARG A 325 6.51 -22.89 -9.21
N LYS A 326 7.34 -21.88 -9.43
CA LYS A 326 8.76 -21.93 -9.05
C LYS A 326 8.95 -21.83 -7.54
N PHE A 327 8.17 -21.00 -6.86
CA PHE A 327 8.14 -20.94 -5.41
C PHE A 327 7.81 -22.31 -4.82
N ASP A 328 6.79 -22.99 -5.36
CA ASP A 328 6.38 -24.32 -4.92
C ASP A 328 7.46 -25.38 -5.04
N MET A 329 8.16 -25.41 -6.17
CA MET A 329 9.27 -26.35 -6.37
C MET A 329 10.35 -26.19 -5.29
N ARG A 330 10.45 -24.99 -4.72
CA ARG A 330 11.45 -24.65 -3.71
C ARG A 330 10.94 -24.87 -2.28
N THR A 331 9.65 -24.69 -2.01
CA THR A 331 9.09 -24.67 -0.65
C THR A 331 8.15 -25.82 -0.29
N ALA A 332 7.51 -26.48 -1.26
CA ALA A 332 6.54 -27.55 -1.00
C ALA A 332 7.18 -28.76 -0.30
N ASP A 333 6.43 -29.33 0.65
CA ASP A 333 6.79 -30.51 1.46
C ASP A 333 8.14 -30.43 2.19
N LYS A 334 8.61 -29.21 2.45
CA LYS A 334 9.87 -28.95 3.16
C LYS A 334 9.62 -28.24 4.47
N MET A 335 10.49 -28.54 5.42
CA MET A 335 10.68 -27.71 6.59
C MET A 335 11.44 -26.46 6.15
N LEU A 336 11.01 -25.29 6.61
CA LEU A 336 11.58 -24.00 6.24
C LEU A 336 11.92 -23.26 7.53
N ALA A 337 13.09 -22.61 7.53
CA ALA A 337 13.43 -21.64 8.56
C ALA A 337 12.85 -20.29 8.14
N ALA A 338 12.24 -19.58 9.08
CA ALA A 338 11.70 -18.26 8.83
C ALA A 338 12.23 -17.28 9.85
N LYS A 339 12.63 -16.10 9.39
CA LYS A 339 12.95 -14.94 10.23
C LYS A 339 11.72 -14.05 10.26
N ILE A 340 11.19 -13.81 11.46
CA ILE A 340 9.99 -13.01 11.65
C ILE A 340 10.36 -11.54 11.48
N TYR A 341 9.67 -10.86 10.59
CA TYR A 341 9.74 -9.40 10.46
C TYR A 341 8.76 -8.76 11.44
N SER A 342 7.48 -9.14 11.37
CA SER A 342 6.42 -8.61 12.22
C SER A 342 5.24 -9.58 12.34
N VAL A 343 4.37 -9.32 13.32
CA VAL A 343 3.05 -9.96 13.43
C VAL A 343 2.00 -8.87 13.58
N VAL A 344 1.05 -8.81 12.65
CA VAL A 344 -0.01 -7.79 12.63
C VAL A 344 -1.33 -8.43 12.24
N ASN A 345 -2.40 -8.18 13.00
CA ASN A 345 -3.72 -8.79 12.78
C ASN A 345 -3.67 -10.32 12.62
N GLU A 346 -2.89 -11.02 13.46
CA GLU A 346 -2.68 -12.48 13.40
C GLU A 346 -1.94 -12.99 12.15
N VAL A 347 -1.46 -12.10 11.28
CA VAL A 347 -0.65 -12.46 10.10
C VAL A 347 0.83 -12.30 10.41
N VAL A 348 1.62 -13.31 10.10
CA VAL A 348 3.07 -13.33 10.29
C VAL A 348 3.77 -12.86 9.02
N HIS A 349 4.45 -11.72 9.08
CA HIS A 349 5.31 -11.24 8.01
C HIS A 349 6.73 -11.76 8.23
N LEU A 350 7.31 -12.43 7.24
CA LEU A 350 8.57 -13.15 7.43
C LEU A 350 9.44 -13.26 6.17
N GLU A 351 10.71 -13.54 6.40
CA GLU A 351 11.66 -13.96 5.37
C GLU A 351 11.82 -15.48 5.44
N LEU A 352 11.67 -16.18 4.30
CA LEU A 352 11.81 -17.64 4.22
C LEU A 352 13.20 -18.09 3.79
N TYR A 353 13.66 -19.19 4.38
CA TYR A 353 14.93 -19.84 4.12
C TYR A 353 14.77 -21.36 4.06
N ALA A 354 15.57 -22.02 3.23
CA ALA A 354 15.68 -23.47 3.25
C ALA A 354 16.33 -23.94 4.57
N THR A 355 15.85 -25.02 5.18
CA THR A 355 16.38 -25.52 6.48
C THR A 355 17.81 -26.04 6.44
N ASN A 356 18.41 -26.25 5.27
CA ASN A 356 19.78 -26.78 5.13
C ASN A 356 20.87 -25.74 5.48
N VAL A 357 20.50 -24.64 6.14
CA VAL A 357 21.38 -23.53 6.50
C VAL A 357 22.04 -23.85 7.86
N THR A 358 23.30 -24.29 7.82
CA THR A 358 24.10 -24.63 9.02
C THR A 358 24.98 -23.48 9.53
N SER A 359 25.04 -22.35 8.83
CA SER A 359 25.88 -21.19 9.20
C SER A 359 25.15 -19.85 9.00
N MET A 360 25.49 -18.86 9.85
CA MET A 360 25.01 -17.48 9.74
C MET A 360 25.33 -16.81 8.38
N SER A 361 26.28 -17.36 7.61
CA SER A 361 26.63 -16.91 6.25
C SER A 361 25.66 -17.37 5.16
N ASP A 362 24.82 -18.38 5.43
CA ASP A 362 23.92 -19.00 4.44
C ASP A 362 22.50 -18.38 4.44
N PHE A 363 22.21 -17.48 5.39
CA PHE A 363 21.02 -16.59 5.35
C PHE A 363 21.11 -15.52 4.23
N THR A 364 22.05 -15.64 3.31
CA THR A 364 22.33 -14.64 2.26
C THR A 364 21.45 -14.76 1.01
N ARG A 365 20.56 -15.76 0.94
CA ARG A 365 19.58 -15.91 -0.17
C ARG A 365 18.23 -16.42 0.33
N SER A 366 17.48 -15.56 1.00
CA SER A 366 16.07 -15.82 1.31
C SER A 366 15.27 -16.10 0.03
N GLU A 367 14.17 -16.83 0.16
CA GLU A 367 13.23 -17.05 -0.95
C GLU A 367 12.64 -15.71 -1.45
N ASN A 368 12.49 -14.73 -0.54
CA ASN A 368 12.12 -13.34 -0.85
C ASN A 368 13.13 -12.71 -1.83
N TYR A 369 14.42 -12.77 -1.49
CA TYR A 369 15.49 -12.23 -2.35
C TYR A 369 15.57 -12.97 -3.69
N TRP A 370 15.40 -14.30 -3.68
CA TRP A 370 15.40 -15.10 -4.90
C TRP A 370 14.29 -14.66 -5.87
N LEU A 371 13.06 -14.43 -5.38
CA LEU A 371 11.96 -13.92 -6.19
C LEU A 371 12.28 -12.55 -6.83
N ILE A 372 12.93 -11.65 -6.08
CA ILE A 372 13.34 -10.33 -6.59
C ILE A 372 14.46 -10.44 -7.65
N ASN A 373 15.43 -11.33 -7.41
CA ASN A 373 16.58 -11.51 -8.28
C ASN A 373 16.17 -12.09 -9.64
N GLU A 374 15.25 -13.06 -9.64
CA GLU A 374 14.71 -13.66 -10.87
C GLU A 374 13.68 -12.75 -11.58
N GLY A 375 13.28 -11.63 -10.97
CA GLY A 375 12.35 -10.67 -11.54
C GLY A 375 10.87 -11.07 -11.41
N TYR A 376 10.55 -12.05 -10.56
CA TYR A 376 9.17 -12.42 -10.22
C TYR A 376 8.54 -11.44 -9.21
N ALA A 377 9.37 -10.84 -8.36
CA ALA A 377 8.97 -9.86 -7.36
C ALA A 377 9.75 -8.54 -7.50
N GLU A 378 9.22 -7.51 -6.84
CA GLU A 378 9.87 -6.22 -6.65
C GLU A 378 9.97 -5.93 -5.15
N PRO A 379 11.01 -5.20 -4.68
CA PRO A 379 11.07 -4.74 -3.30
C PRO A 379 9.86 -3.85 -2.99
N ALA A 380 9.27 -4.01 -1.80
CA ALA A 380 8.15 -3.22 -1.33
C ALA A 380 8.31 -2.81 0.13
N GLU A 381 7.79 -1.65 0.46
CA GLU A 381 7.75 -1.16 1.84
C GLU A 381 6.63 -1.87 2.62
N GLU A 382 6.96 -2.31 3.83
CA GLU A 382 6.00 -2.83 4.80
C GLU A 382 5.07 -1.72 5.32
N SER A 383 3.89 -2.13 5.80
CA SER A 383 2.90 -1.21 6.39
C SER A 383 3.44 -0.57 7.67
N PHE A 384 2.89 0.58 8.04
CA PHE A 384 3.26 1.32 9.24
C PHE A 384 3.08 0.46 10.50
N LEU A 385 1.97 -0.29 10.61
CA LEU A 385 1.74 -1.20 11.73
C LEU A 385 2.75 -2.36 11.76
N SER A 386 3.14 -2.87 10.59
CA SER A 386 4.18 -3.91 10.45
C SER A 386 5.55 -3.39 10.91
N LYS A 387 5.94 -2.18 10.48
CA LYS A 387 7.18 -1.52 10.90
C LYS A 387 7.22 -1.21 12.40
N GLU A 388 6.11 -0.75 12.99
CA GLU A 388 6.02 -0.52 14.43
C GLU A 388 6.17 -1.83 15.24
N ASN A 389 5.53 -2.92 14.79
CA ASN A 389 5.71 -4.23 15.43
C ASN A 389 7.16 -4.74 15.25
N HIS A 390 7.75 -4.57 14.08
CA HIS A 390 9.15 -4.90 13.82
C HIS A 390 10.10 -4.15 14.77
N ASN A 391 9.91 -2.83 14.93
CA ASN A 391 10.71 -2.02 15.86
C ASN A 391 10.56 -2.50 17.31
N LYS A 392 9.35 -2.88 17.74
CA LYS A 392 9.11 -3.48 19.07
C LYS A 392 9.87 -4.80 19.24
N ARG A 393 9.91 -5.65 18.21
CA ARG A 393 10.67 -6.91 18.21
C ARG A 393 12.19 -6.67 18.31
N LEU A 394 12.72 -5.70 17.56
CA LEU A 394 14.13 -5.30 17.67
C LEU A 394 14.48 -4.82 19.09
N LEU A 395 13.65 -3.94 19.66
CA LEU A 395 13.83 -3.47 21.04
C LEU A 395 13.77 -4.62 22.06
N CYS A 396 12.85 -5.57 21.87
CA CYS A 396 12.73 -6.76 22.71
C CYS A 396 13.97 -7.67 22.61
N ALA A 397 14.54 -7.82 21.41
CA ALA A 397 15.76 -8.61 21.19
C ALA A 397 16.99 -7.96 21.83
N GLU A 398 17.09 -6.63 21.81
CA GLU A 398 18.19 -5.89 22.46
C GLU A 398 18.05 -5.83 23.99
N HIS A 399 16.82 -5.75 24.51
CA HIS A 399 16.54 -5.56 25.93
C HIS A 399 15.47 -6.55 26.47
N PRO A 400 15.75 -7.86 26.53
CA PRO A 400 14.74 -8.87 26.90
C PRO A 400 14.10 -8.64 28.27
N GLU A 401 14.89 -8.13 29.22
CA GLU A 401 14.51 -7.85 30.62
C GLU A 401 13.29 -6.93 30.76
N HIS A 402 13.10 -6.00 29.80
CA HIS A 402 12.07 -4.95 29.86
C HIS A 402 10.77 -5.32 29.14
N PHE A 403 10.80 -6.28 28.22
CA PHE A 403 9.70 -6.58 27.29
C PHE A 403 9.14 -8.00 27.40
N ALA A 404 9.83 -8.92 28.09
CA ALA A 404 9.44 -10.33 28.24
C ALA A 404 8.05 -10.58 28.87
N SER A 405 7.41 -9.57 29.44
CA SER A 405 6.12 -9.68 30.13
C SER A 405 4.98 -8.85 29.53
N LEU A 406 5.21 -8.16 28.40
CA LEU A 406 4.14 -7.43 27.71
C LEU A 406 3.43 -8.41 26.75
N PRO A 407 2.15 -8.75 26.99
CA PRO A 407 1.35 -9.45 26.00
C PRO A 407 1.35 -8.62 24.71
N GLU A 408 1.41 -9.29 23.56
CA GLU A 408 1.17 -8.61 22.30
C GLU A 408 -0.19 -7.92 22.42
N GLU A 409 -0.22 -6.59 22.24
CA GLU A 409 -1.46 -5.83 22.25
C GLU A 409 -2.28 -6.28 21.03
N VAL A 410 -3.02 -7.38 21.17
CA VAL A 410 -4.20 -7.61 20.36
C VAL A 410 -5.05 -6.39 20.66
N CYS A 411 -5.22 -5.51 19.65
CA CYS A 411 -6.24 -4.47 19.69
C CYS A 411 -7.58 -5.19 19.79
N GLN A 412 -7.93 -5.62 20.99
CA GLN A 412 -9.20 -6.26 21.22
C GLN A 412 -10.25 -5.17 21.02
N PRO A 413 -11.23 -5.41 20.15
CA PRO A 413 -12.35 -4.51 20.00
C PRO A 413 -12.97 -4.28 21.38
N GLN A 414 -12.89 -3.06 21.92
CA GLN A 414 -13.56 -2.73 23.19
C GLN A 414 -15.00 -3.22 23.11
N ASN A 415 -15.41 -4.05 24.07
CA ASN A 415 -16.70 -4.75 24.07
C ASN A 415 -17.83 -3.81 23.63
N SER A 416 -18.31 -3.99 22.40
CA SER A 416 -19.51 -3.32 21.94
C SER A 416 -20.68 -4.03 22.61
N VAL A 417 -21.26 -3.43 23.65
CA VAL A 417 -22.43 -4.02 24.30
C VAL A 417 -23.55 -4.10 23.27
N ASN A 418 -24.01 -5.32 22.97
CA ASN A 418 -25.05 -5.55 21.99
C ASN A 418 -26.43 -5.21 22.59
N TYR A 419 -26.72 -3.92 22.70
CA TYR A 419 -27.95 -3.40 23.28
C TYR A 419 -28.83 -2.76 22.21
N HIS A 420 -30.09 -3.18 22.14
CA HIS A 420 -31.09 -2.54 21.27
C HIS A 420 -31.88 -1.50 22.06
N LEU A 421 -31.72 -0.22 21.67
CA LEU A 421 -32.50 0.87 22.22
C LEU A 421 -34.00 0.70 21.89
N PRO A 422 -34.90 0.82 22.88
CA PRO A 422 -36.34 0.84 22.63
C PRO A 422 -36.71 2.03 21.74
N SER A 423 -37.53 1.80 20.70
CA SER A 423 -37.91 2.82 19.70
C SER A 423 -38.55 4.08 20.28
N ASN A 424 -39.09 4.00 21.51
CA ASN A 424 -39.85 5.07 22.17
C ASN A 424 -38.95 6.01 23.00
N SER A 425 -37.67 5.67 23.18
CA SER A 425 -36.75 6.39 24.06
C SER A 425 -35.97 7.51 23.36
N CYS A 426 -35.85 7.46 22.03
CA CYS A 426 -35.13 8.45 21.23
C CYS A 426 -36.10 9.52 20.68
N SER A 427 -35.87 10.79 21.03
CA SER A 427 -36.73 11.92 20.65
C SER A 427 -36.03 12.97 19.78
N SER A 428 -34.73 12.83 19.55
CA SER A 428 -33.96 13.70 18.66
C SER A 428 -33.20 12.86 17.61
N SER A 429 -32.75 13.51 16.54
CA SER A 429 -31.98 12.85 15.48
C SER A 429 -30.63 13.53 15.31
N LEU A 430 -29.56 12.76 15.24
CA LEU A 430 -28.21 13.24 14.95
C LEU A 430 -27.83 12.83 13.52
N THR A 431 -27.27 13.76 12.75
CA THR A 431 -26.79 13.49 11.39
C THR A 431 -25.28 13.34 11.42
N LEU A 432 -24.79 12.15 11.10
CA LEU A 432 -23.36 11.87 10.99
C LEU A 432 -22.87 12.28 9.60
N LYS A 433 -21.67 12.87 9.54
CA LYS A 433 -20.96 13.16 8.30
C LYS A 433 -20.01 12.01 7.98
N GLY A 434 -19.98 11.58 6.72
CA GLY A 434 -19.20 10.42 6.27
C GLY A 434 -20.09 9.38 5.62
N PRO A 435 -19.68 8.09 5.58
CA PRO A 435 -18.40 7.58 6.09
C PRO A 435 -17.19 8.04 5.26
N TYR A 436 -16.06 8.27 5.92
CA TYR A 436 -14.78 8.64 5.32
C TYR A 436 -13.76 7.51 5.48
N SER A 437 -12.90 7.32 4.50
CA SER A 437 -11.68 6.51 4.63
C SER A 437 -10.46 7.43 4.61
N PRO A 438 -9.47 7.23 5.50
CA PRO A 438 -8.22 7.99 5.43
C PRO A 438 -7.40 7.66 4.17
N LEU A 439 -7.72 6.55 3.48
CA LEU A 439 -7.06 6.10 2.25
C LEU A 439 -7.64 6.75 0.98
N GLU A 440 -8.61 7.67 1.08
CA GLU A 440 -9.15 8.35 -0.10
C GLU A 440 -8.05 9.15 -0.83
N MET A 441 -7.80 8.81 -2.10
CA MET A 441 -6.74 9.43 -2.89
C MET A 441 -7.13 10.83 -3.34
N GLN A 442 -6.21 11.76 -3.15
CA GLN A 442 -6.25 13.07 -3.78
C GLN A 442 -5.44 13.06 -5.08
N ILE A 443 -6.00 13.65 -6.12
CA ILE A 443 -5.47 13.60 -7.47
C ILE A 443 -5.25 15.02 -7.97
N PHE A 444 -4.14 15.22 -8.67
CA PHE A 444 -3.67 16.51 -9.15
C PHE A 444 -3.39 16.45 -10.65
N SER A 445 -3.64 17.55 -11.36
CA SER A 445 -3.30 17.67 -12.78
C SER A 445 -1.79 17.81 -12.93
N VAL A 446 -1.19 17.11 -13.90
CA VAL A 446 0.23 17.31 -14.24
C VAL A 446 0.44 18.48 -15.21
N THR A 447 -0.61 18.91 -15.91
CA THR A 447 -0.55 20.05 -16.83
C THR A 447 -0.75 21.37 -16.10
N ALA A 448 -0.05 22.41 -16.55
CA ALA A 448 -0.15 23.75 -15.96
C ALA A 448 -1.58 24.32 -15.94
N SER A 449 -2.40 24.01 -16.96
CA SER A 449 -3.79 24.48 -17.04
C SER A 449 -4.72 23.94 -15.95
N GLY A 450 -4.36 22.82 -15.33
CA GLY A 450 -5.15 22.17 -14.28
C GLY A 450 -4.54 22.26 -12.88
N MET A 451 -3.34 22.82 -12.73
CA MET A 451 -2.55 22.72 -11.49
C MET A 451 -3.26 23.30 -10.25
N ASN A 452 -4.07 24.34 -10.42
CA ASN A 452 -4.81 25.00 -9.33
C ASN A 452 -6.32 24.66 -9.30
N LYS A 453 -6.75 23.60 -10.00
CA LYS A 453 -8.16 23.21 -10.09
C LYS A 453 -8.45 22.02 -9.19
N THR A 454 -9.61 22.02 -8.56
CA THR A 454 -10.08 20.85 -7.80
C THR A 454 -10.53 19.76 -8.77
N ILE A 455 -10.09 18.54 -8.53
CA ILE A 455 -10.42 17.39 -9.38
C ILE A 455 -11.49 16.55 -8.71
N THR A 456 -12.47 16.13 -9.50
CA THR A 456 -13.54 15.21 -9.10
C THR A 456 -13.64 14.10 -10.14
N ILE A 457 -13.93 12.89 -9.71
CA ILE A 457 -14.21 11.78 -10.61
C ILE A 457 -15.72 11.59 -10.68
N GLU A 458 -16.26 11.49 -11.90
CA GLU A 458 -17.68 11.29 -12.11
C GLU A 458 -18.13 9.93 -11.54
N GLY A 459 -19.32 9.91 -10.94
CA GLY A 459 -19.87 8.71 -10.29
C GLY A 459 -20.07 7.51 -11.21
N SER A 460 -20.16 7.72 -12.53
CA SER A 460 -20.26 6.67 -13.56
C SER A 460 -18.90 6.06 -13.94
N SER A 461 -17.79 6.67 -13.54
CA SER A 461 -16.45 6.14 -13.81
C SER A 461 -16.16 4.90 -12.96
N VAL A 462 -15.37 3.97 -13.50
CA VAL A 462 -14.94 2.75 -12.78
C VAL A 462 -14.24 3.11 -11.47
N ASN A 463 -13.39 4.14 -11.49
CA ASN A 463 -12.63 4.60 -10.33
C ASN A 463 -13.34 5.74 -9.57
N ALA A 464 -14.68 5.73 -9.50
CA ALA A 464 -15.44 6.76 -8.77
C ALA A 464 -15.11 6.79 -7.27
N VAL A 465 -14.85 5.63 -6.67
CA VAL A 465 -14.25 5.52 -5.33
C VAL A 465 -12.80 5.15 -5.53
N LEU A 466 -11.90 6.11 -5.26
CA LEU A 466 -10.48 5.93 -5.43
C LEU A 466 -9.80 5.88 -4.06
N LEU A 467 -9.41 4.68 -3.64
CA LEU A 467 -8.68 4.44 -2.40
C LEU A 467 -7.26 3.99 -2.70
N ASP A 468 -6.34 4.44 -1.86
CA ASP A 468 -4.92 4.18 -1.97
C ASP A 468 -4.59 2.79 -1.40
N THR A 469 -4.26 1.85 -2.27
CA THR A 469 -3.90 0.48 -1.90
C THR A 469 -2.51 0.38 -1.29
N ASP A 470 -1.65 1.38 -1.52
CA ASP A 470 -0.24 1.35 -1.10
C ASP A 470 0.15 2.72 -0.50
N PRO A 471 -0.50 3.15 0.59
CA PRO A 471 -0.26 4.46 1.22
C PRO A 471 1.16 4.63 1.76
N GLN A 472 1.87 3.52 2.01
CA GLN A 472 3.28 3.52 2.44
C GLN A 472 4.25 3.87 1.31
N ASP A 473 3.83 3.72 0.04
CA ASP A 473 4.68 3.99 -1.11
C ASP A 473 4.68 5.49 -1.41
N PRO A 474 5.84 6.18 -1.34
CA PRO A 474 5.93 7.62 -1.60
C PRO A 474 5.88 7.97 -3.09
N HIS A 475 6.02 7.01 -4.02
CA HIS A 475 6.15 7.27 -5.46
C HIS A 475 4.85 7.81 -6.09
N GLU A 476 5.01 8.56 -7.18
CA GLU A 476 3.90 9.15 -7.92
C GLU A 476 3.14 8.07 -8.71
N ARG A 477 1.82 8.02 -8.54
CA ARG A 477 0.94 7.12 -9.29
C ARG A 477 0.20 7.87 -10.39
N LEU A 478 0.33 7.39 -11.64
CA LEU A 478 -0.31 7.99 -12.81
C LEU A 478 -1.77 7.55 -12.94
N ILE A 479 -2.65 8.49 -13.28
CA ILE A 479 -4.06 8.27 -13.57
C ILE A 479 -4.37 8.94 -14.89
N VAL A 480 -5.12 8.26 -15.75
CA VAL A 480 -5.48 8.76 -17.07
C VAL A 480 -6.99 8.89 -17.18
N ALA A 481 -7.49 10.01 -17.70
CA ALA A 481 -8.91 10.19 -18.01
C ALA A 481 -9.14 10.20 -19.53
N ALA A 482 -10.15 9.48 -20.03
CA ALA A 482 -10.50 9.58 -21.44
C ALA A 482 -11.12 10.94 -21.78
N HIS A 483 -11.92 11.51 -20.86
CA HIS A 483 -12.53 12.82 -21.04
C HIS A 483 -12.43 13.67 -19.78
N ILE A 484 -12.24 14.98 -19.98
CA ILE A 484 -12.31 16.01 -18.94
C ILE A 484 -13.52 16.89 -19.23
N GLY A 485 -14.39 17.05 -18.24
CA GLY A 485 -15.35 18.15 -18.17
C GLY A 485 -14.81 19.27 -17.27
N GLN A 486 -15.16 20.51 -17.56
CA GLN A 486 -14.85 21.65 -16.70
C GLN A 486 -16.15 22.29 -16.26
N ASN A 487 -16.23 22.72 -15.00
CA ASN A 487 -17.38 23.48 -14.53
C ASN A 487 -17.42 24.90 -15.15
N PRO A 488 -18.57 25.58 -15.17
CA PRO A 488 -18.68 26.92 -15.75
C PRO A 488 -17.77 27.97 -15.12
N SER A 489 -17.46 27.86 -13.82
CA SER A 489 -16.53 28.78 -13.13
C SER A 489 -15.05 28.49 -13.44
N GLY A 490 -14.76 27.39 -14.12
CA GLY A 490 -13.41 26.97 -14.48
C GLY A 490 -12.55 26.44 -13.33
N THR A 491 -13.07 26.40 -12.10
CA THR A 491 -12.34 26.02 -10.87
C THR A 491 -12.26 24.51 -10.63
N MET A 492 -13.15 23.72 -11.24
CA MET A 492 -13.21 22.28 -11.04
C MET A 492 -13.12 21.51 -12.36
N LEU A 493 -12.38 20.41 -12.33
CA LEU A 493 -12.32 19.41 -13.40
C LEU A 493 -13.07 18.16 -12.99
N ASN A 494 -13.90 17.64 -13.88
CA ASN A 494 -14.64 16.39 -13.71
C ASN A 494 -14.10 15.35 -14.68
N LEU A 495 -13.55 14.26 -14.15
CA LEU A 495 -12.89 13.21 -14.92
C LEU A 495 -13.85 12.06 -15.22
N ARG A 496 -13.83 11.59 -16.46
CA ARG A 496 -14.67 10.48 -16.95
C ARG A 496 -13.84 9.38 -17.57
N HIS A 497 -14.32 8.14 -17.44
CA HIS A 497 -13.64 6.93 -17.92
C HIS A 497 -12.17 6.93 -17.49
N THR A 498 -11.96 7.00 -16.17
CA THR A 498 -10.63 7.06 -15.57
C THR A 498 -10.02 5.67 -15.46
N THR A 499 -8.71 5.58 -15.66
CA THR A 499 -7.90 4.37 -15.46
C THR A 499 -6.75 4.70 -14.53
N VAL A 500 -6.61 3.95 -13.44
CA VAL A 500 -5.43 3.99 -12.58
C VAL A 500 -4.35 3.16 -13.25
N MET A 501 -3.19 3.76 -13.49
CA MET A 501 -2.08 3.05 -14.12
C MET A 501 -1.33 2.19 -13.09
N PRO A 502 -0.64 1.12 -13.54
CA PRO A 502 0.17 0.28 -12.67
C PRO A 502 1.21 1.10 -11.91
N ASN A 503 1.49 0.68 -10.68
CA ASN A 503 2.39 1.40 -9.78
C ASN A 503 3.87 1.08 -10.05
N ILE A 504 4.33 1.29 -11.29
CA ILE A 504 5.74 1.16 -11.66
C ILE A 504 6.44 2.46 -11.26
N HIS A 505 7.51 2.37 -10.47
CA HIS A 505 8.25 3.57 -10.04
C HIS A 505 8.81 4.32 -11.26
N GLY A 506 8.62 5.64 -11.30
CA GLY A 506 9.02 6.48 -12.44
C GLY A 506 8.09 6.40 -13.67
N PHE A 507 6.96 5.71 -13.58
CA PHE A 507 6.02 5.58 -14.71
C PHE A 507 5.49 6.92 -15.25
N PRO A 508 5.12 7.93 -14.42
CA PRO A 508 4.73 9.25 -14.92
C PRO A 508 5.83 9.92 -15.77
N MET A 509 7.09 9.80 -15.34
CA MET A 509 8.25 10.29 -16.09
C MET A 509 8.36 9.57 -17.43
N LEU A 510 8.33 8.23 -17.44
CA LEU A 510 8.44 7.45 -18.67
C LEU A 510 7.34 7.81 -19.68
N MET A 511 6.08 7.80 -19.25
CA MET A 511 4.96 8.11 -20.15
C MET A 511 5.05 9.54 -20.70
N SER A 512 5.52 10.49 -19.89
CA SER A 512 5.74 11.86 -20.35
C SER A 512 6.86 11.92 -21.39
N LEU A 513 8.00 11.27 -21.15
CA LEU A 513 9.14 11.24 -22.07
C LEU A 513 8.85 10.48 -23.37
N LEU A 514 8.03 9.43 -23.34
CA LEU A 514 7.70 8.68 -24.56
C LEU A 514 6.88 9.52 -25.54
N PHE A 515 5.89 10.27 -25.04
CA PHE A 515 4.91 10.94 -25.89
C PHE A 515 5.14 12.45 -26.04
N CYS A 516 6.04 13.06 -25.26
CA CYS A 516 6.28 14.50 -25.36
C CYS A 516 6.89 14.90 -26.71
N PRO A 517 6.47 16.04 -27.30
CA PRO A 517 7.14 16.60 -28.48
C PRO A 517 8.59 17.01 -28.16
N SER A 518 8.77 17.74 -27.06
CA SER A 518 10.06 18.21 -26.58
C SER A 518 10.15 18.04 -25.08
N MET A 519 11.36 17.73 -24.60
CA MET A 519 11.70 17.75 -23.19
C MET A 519 12.95 18.58 -22.94
N GLU A 520 13.02 19.14 -21.74
CA GLU A 520 14.21 19.76 -21.17
C GLU A 520 14.50 19.14 -19.79
N PRO A 521 15.71 18.58 -19.57
CA PRO A 521 16.08 18.01 -18.29
C PRO A 521 16.47 19.14 -17.34
N LYS A 522 16.04 19.06 -16.08
CA LYS A 522 16.32 20.06 -15.06
C LYS A 522 17.24 19.44 -14.00
N PRO A 523 18.56 19.61 -14.14
CA PRO A 523 19.51 19.16 -13.13
C PRO A 523 19.32 19.91 -11.81
N THR A 524 19.68 19.25 -10.72
CA THR A 524 19.82 19.89 -9.41
C THR A 524 20.94 20.95 -9.45
N ALA A 525 20.94 21.88 -8.50
CA ALA A 525 21.91 22.99 -8.51
C ALA A 525 23.37 22.55 -8.34
N ASP A 526 23.58 21.40 -7.72
CA ASP A 526 24.87 20.71 -7.54
C ASP A 526 25.24 19.83 -8.76
N GLY A 527 24.32 19.66 -9.72
CA GLY A 527 24.53 18.91 -10.95
C GLY A 527 24.66 17.40 -10.77
N THR A 528 24.35 16.85 -9.59
CA THR A 528 24.56 15.43 -9.27
C THR A 528 23.49 14.52 -9.87
N GLN A 529 22.29 15.06 -10.13
CA GLN A 529 21.18 14.32 -10.72
C GLN A 529 20.21 15.23 -11.47
N ILE A 530 19.34 14.63 -12.28
CA ILE A 530 18.18 15.31 -12.87
C ILE A 530 17.06 15.29 -11.83
N GLY A 531 16.72 16.45 -11.27
CA GLY A 531 15.67 16.55 -10.25
C GLY A 531 14.27 16.75 -10.82
N ALA A 532 14.16 17.28 -12.04
CA ALA A 532 12.88 17.47 -12.71
C ALA A 532 13.00 17.36 -14.25
N ILE A 533 11.88 17.21 -14.92
CA ILE A 533 11.77 17.32 -16.38
C ILE A 533 10.64 18.28 -16.74
N LEU A 534 10.87 19.08 -17.78
CA LEU A 534 9.87 19.93 -18.39
C LEU A 534 9.53 19.36 -19.77
N CYS A 535 8.27 18.95 -19.96
CA CYS A 535 7.76 18.36 -21.19
C CYS A 535 6.70 19.28 -21.80
N GLY A 536 6.71 19.44 -23.12
CA GLY A 536 5.77 20.31 -23.81
C GLY A 536 6.05 20.42 -25.30
N VAL A 537 5.55 21.49 -25.92
CA VAL A 537 5.86 21.82 -27.33
C VAL A 537 7.26 22.45 -27.46
N GLY A 538 7.83 22.92 -26.34
CA GLY A 538 9.11 23.60 -26.28
C GLY A 538 8.97 25.09 -25.95
N GLY A 539 10.11 25.74 -25.76
CA GLY A 539 10.20 27.18 -25.52
C GLY A 539 10.86 27.92 -26.70
N TYR A 540 10.58 29.21 -26.82
CA TYR A 540 11.29 30.07 -27.76
C TYR A 540 12.73 30.31 -27.29
N ASP A 541 13.72 29.95 -28.10
CA ASP A 541 15.15 30.02 -27.76
C ASP A 541 15.59 31.39 -27.20
N ASN A 542 15.07 32.49 -27.75
CA ASN A 542 15.49 33.85 -27.38
C ASN A 542 14.79 34.41 -26.13
N THR A 543 13.59 33.92 -25.81
CA THR A 543 12.74 34.53 -24.76
C THR A 543 12.44 33.58 -23.61
N HIS A 544 12.80 32.30 -23.75
CA HIS A 544 12.53 31.25 -22.76
C HIS A 544 11.03 31.07 -22.46
N ARG A 545 10.15 31.68 -23.26
CA ARG A 545 8.70 31.55 -23.12
C ARG A 545 8.24 30.24 -23.72
N SER A 546 7.37 29.54 -23.02
CA SER A 546 6.70 28.35 -23.54
C SER A 546 5.89 28.68 -24.79
N MET A 547 5.97 27.81 -25.80
CA MET A 547 5.15 27.90 -27.00
C MET A 547 3.69 27.56 -26.71
N PHE A 548 3.42 26.67 -25.75
CA PHE A 548 2.06 26.30 -25.37
C PHE A 548 1.94 26.06 -23.85
N PRO A 549 2.02 27.15 -23.04
CA PRO A 549 2.11 27.06 -21.58
C PRO A 549 1.01 26.20 -20.91
N PRO A 550 -0.27 26.23 -21.33
CA PRO A 550 -1.32 25.46 -20.67
C PRO A 550 -1.11 23.94 -20.65
N HIS A 551 -0.31 23.39 -21.58
CA HIS A 551 -0.04 21.95 -21.71
C HIS A 551 1.39 21.57 -21.34
N ASP A 552 2.16 22.51 -20.80
CA ASP A 552 3.45 22.14 -20.24
C ASP A 552 3.25 21.29 -18.99
N ILE A 553 4.06 20.23 -18.92
CA ILE A 553 4.09 19.25 -17.86
C ILE A 553 5.45 19.37 -17.17
N CYS A 554 5.45 19.80 -15.91
CA CYS A 554 6.63 19.84 -15.07
C CYS A 554 6.54 18.71 -14.06
N LEU A 555 7.44 17.72 -14.15
CA LEU A 555 7.48 16.60 -13.23
C LEU A 555 8.76 16.64 -12.40
N THR A 556 8.61 16.65 -11.08
CA THR A 556 9.70 16.36 -10.16
C THR A 556 9.93 14.84 -10.16
N LEU A 557 11.18 14.41 -10.28
CA LEU A 557 11.50 12.99 -10.41
C LEU A 557 11.65 12.34 -9.03
N ASP A 558 11.07 11.14 -8.88
CA ASP A 558 11.26 10.23 -7.75
C ASP A 558 12.08 8.98 -8.12
N THR A 559 12.44 8.85 -9.39
CA THR A 559 13.40 7.84 -9.88
C THR A 559 14.49 8.49 -10.71
N GLU A 560 15.70 7.96 -10.62
CA GLU A 560 16.86 8.43 -11.37
C GLU A 560 16.64 8.30 -12.89
N LEU A 561 16.89 9.39 -13.62
CA LEU A 561 16.89 9.42 -15.08
C LEU A 561 18.34 9.35 -15.59
N THR A 562 18.75 8.18 -16.08
CA THR A 562 20.11 7.96 -16.58
C THR A 562 20.24 8.20 -18.08
N GLU A 563 21.48 8.32 -18.57
CA GLU A 563 21.75 8.36 -20.02
C GLU A 563 21.29 7.07 -20.71
N SER A 564 21.43 5.92 -20.03
CA SER A 564 20.95 4.63 -20.53
C SER A 564 19.44 4.64 -20.74
N ASP A 565 18.66 5.15 -19.78
CA ASP A 565 17.21 5.30 -19.91
C ASP A 565 16.83 6.14 -21.15
N LEU A 566 17.48 7.30 -21.31
CA LEU A 566 17.22 8.18 -22.44
C LEU A 566 17.60 7.57 -23.79
N ASN A 567 18.68 6.77 -23.85
CA ASN A 567 19.07 6.06 -25.06
C ASN A 567 17.99 5.03 -25.47
N GLU A 568 17.49 4.25 -24.52
CA GLU A 568 16.44 3.26 -24.76
C GLU A 568 15.11 3.93 -25.17
N ILE A 569 14.75 5.05 -24.53
CA ILE A 569 13.60 5.88 -24.92
C ILE A 569 13.77 6.44 -26.34
N ASN A 570 14.96 6.94 -26.68
CA ASN A 570 15.25 7.46 -28.00
C ASN A 570 15.16 6.37 -29.07
N GLN A 571 15.63 5.15 -28.78
CA GLN A 571 15.50 4.01 -29.68
C GLN A 571 14.02 3.68 -29.96
N LEU A 572 13.15 3.73 -28.93
CA LEU A 572 11.71 3.57 -29.12
C LEU A 572 11.11 4.70 -29.98
N ARG A 573 11.49 5.96 -29.72
CA ARG A 573 11.04 7.13 -30.50
C ARG A 573 11.50 7.03 -31.97
N GLN A 574 12.69 6.50 -32.24
CA GLN A 574 13.15 6.23 -33.60
C GLN A 574 12.24 5.22 -34.31
N TRP A 575 11.91 4.10 -33.65
CA TRP A 575 10.98 3.11 -34.19
C TRP A 575 9.57 3.68 -34.41
N MET A 576 9.07 4.52 -33.50
CA MET A 576 7.78 5.20 -33.67
C MET A 576 7.78 6.12 -34.89
N ASN A 577 8.83 6.94 -35.08
CA ASN A 577 8.98 7.77 -36.27
C ASN A 577 9.06 6.93 -37.56
N HIS A 578 9.80 5.81 -37.51
CA HIS A 578 9.91 4.90 -38.65
C HIS A 578 8.56 4.27 -39.00
N ALA A 579 7.80 3.83 -38.00
CA ALA A 579 6.46 3.27 -38.18
C ALA A 579 5.51 4.25 -38.88
N VAL A 580 5.52 5.54 -38.48
CA VAL A 580 4.67 6.54 -39.15
C VAL A 580 5.09 6.77 -40.60
N LYS A 581 6.40 6.77 -40.91
CA LYS A 581 6.88 6.84 -42.30
C LYS A 581 6.46 5.63 -43.13
N VAL A 582 6.55 4.43 -42.56
CA VAL A 582 6.08 3.19 -43.21
C VAL A 582 4.56 3.29 -43.46
N MET A 583 3.79 3.79 -42.50
CA MET A 583 2.35 4.01 -42.65
C MET A 583 2.05 4.97 -43.81
N GLU A 584 2.79 6.09 -43.90
CA GLU A 584 2.65 7.06 -45.00
C GLU A 584 2.96 6.42 -46.37
N PHE A 585 4.01 5.61 -46.47
CA PHE A 585 4.32 4.87 -47.69
C PHE A 585 3.21 3.88 -48.06
N CYS A 586 2.69 3.10 -47.10
CA CYS A 586 1.58 2.19 -47.32
C CYS A 586 0.33 2.92 -47.81
N CYS A 587 -0.05 4.04 -47.19
CA CYS A 587 -1.19 4.84 -47.61
C CYS A 587 -1.04 5.41 -49.04
N ARG A 588 0.21 5.67 -49.47
CA ARG A 588 0.52 6.17 -50.83
C ARG A 588 0.79 5.06 -51.85
N GLY A 589 0.72 3.78 -51.46
CA GLY A 589 1.03 2.65 -52.34
C GLY A 589 2.51 2.55 -52.74
N ILE A 590 3.42 3.18 -51.98
CA ILE A 590 4.86 3.14 -52.22
C ILE A 590 5.43 1.91 -51.51
N PRO A 591 6.25 1.07 -52.18
CA PRO A 591 6.89 -0.07 -51.54
C PRO A 591 7.87 0.43 -50.47
N SER A 592 7.65 0.01 -49.22
CA SER A 592 8.58 0.26 -48.11
C SER A 592 9.54 -0.91 -47.95
N SER A 593 10.79 -0.62 -47.57
CA SER A 593 11.79 -1.63 -47.22
C SER A 593 11.52 -2.32 -45.89
N SER A 594 10.62 -1.79 -45.06
CA SER A 594 10.23 -2.36 -43.77
C SER A 594 8.72 -2.62 -43.72
N SER A 595 8.33 -3.72 -43.09
CA SER A 595 6.91 -4.02 -42.87
C SER A 595 6.39 -3.34 -41.60
N MET A 596 5.10 -3.00 -41.59
CA MET A 596 4.43 -2.49 -40.39
C MET A 596 4.48 -3.48 -39.22
N ALA A 597 4.40 -4.78 -39.52
CA ALA A 597 4.50 -5.85 -38.52
C ALA A 597 5.86 -5.86 -37.81
N LEU A 598 6.96 -5.62 -38.54
CA LEU A 598 8.29 -5.46 -37.96
C LEU A 598 8.29 -4.28 -36.97
N CYS A 599 7.84 -3.09 -37.41
CA CYS A 599 7.81 -1.92 -36.55
C CYS A 599 7.00 -2.14 -35.27
N GLN A 600 5.83 -2.78 -35.37
CA GLN A 600 5.00 -3.10 -34.21
C GLN A 600 5.72 -4.02 -33.22
N ARG A 601 6.44 -5.04 -33.72
CA ARG A 601 7.21 -5.96 -32.87
C ARG A 601 8.34 -5.23 -32.15
N GLU A 602 9.16 -4.46 -32.88
CA GLU A 602 10.30 -3.75 -32.30
C GLU A 602 9.85 -2.68 -31.28
N ILE A 603 8.77 -1.94 -31.58
CA ILE A 603 8.15 -0.99 -30.63
C ILE A 603 7.70 -1.71 -29.35
N LYS A 604 7.05 -2.88 -29.48
CA LYS A 604 6.57 -3.66 -28.34
C LYS A 604 7.72 -4.18 -27.48
N GLU A 605 8.73 -4.79 -28.12
CA GLU A 605 9.90 -5.33 -27.41
C GLU A 605 10.67 -4.23 -26.68
N GLN A 606 10.88 -3.10 -27.35
CA GLN A 606 11.58 -1.95 -26.79
C GLN A 606 10.79 -1.29 -25.64
N LEU A 607 9.47 -1.18 -25.77
CA LEU A 607 8.62 -0.69 -24.69
C LEU A 607 8.69 -1.60 -23.45
N LEU A 608 8.59 -2.92 -23.64
CA LEU A 608 8.71 -3.89 -22.54
C LEU A 608 10.10 -3.86 -21.91
N LYS A 609 11.16 -3.66 -22.70
CA LYS A 609 12.53 -3.48 -22.20
C LYS A 609 12.61 -2.26 -21.28
N ILE A 610 12.12 -1.10 -21.70
CA ILE A 610 12.12 0.14 -20.90
C ILE A 610 11.34 -0.04 -19.59
N LEU A 611 10.18 -0.69 -19.64
CA LEU A 611 9.35 -0.95 -18.46
C LEU A 611 10.03 -1.92 -17.47
N LYS A 612 10.82 -2.89 -17.95
CA LYS A 612 11.56 -3.86 -17.11
C LYS A 612 12.86 -3.31 -16.51
N MET A 613 13.34 -2.16 -16.96
CA MET A 613 14.56 -1.56 -16.40
C MET A 613 14.34 -1.14 -14.94
N LYS A 614 15.15 -1.69 -14.04
CA LYS A 614 15.17 -1.29 -12.63
C LYS A 614 15.80 0.10 -12.52
N ARG A 615 15.06 1.05 -11.95
CA ARG A 615 15.52 2.43 -11.70
C ARG A 615 15.77 2.62 -10.23
N LYS A 616 16.79 3.41 -9.91
CA LYS A 616 17.10 3.76 -8.53
C LYS A 616 16.09 4.81 -8.05
N ASN A 617 15.48 4.57 -6.90
CA ASN A 617 14.62 5.55 -6.25
C ASN A 617 15.49 6.73 -5.77
N ILE A 618 15.01 7.96 -5.97
CA ILE A 618 15.66 9.19 -5.52
C ILE A 618 14.69 10.01 -4.68
N GLU A 619 15.21 10.74 -3.71
CA GLU A 619 14.41 11.74 -3.00
C GLU A 619 14.08 12.89 -3.96
N ARG A 620 12.83 13.36 -3.89
CA ARG A 620 12.38 14.49 -4.70
C ARG A 620 13.07 15.77 -4.20
N VAL A 621 13.84 16.39 -5.09
CA VAL A 621 14.52 17.65 -4.79
C VAL A 621 13.80 18.79 -5.50
N TYR A 622 13.53 19.87 -4.79
CA TYR A 622 13.01 21.09 -5.40
C TYR A 622 14.05 21.69 -6.36
N VAL A 623 13.71 21.76 -7.65
CA VAL A 623 14.53 22.40 -8.67
C VAL A 623 13.96 23.78 -9.00
N ARG A 624 14.74 24.83 -8.72
CA ARG A 624 14.36 26.20 -9.06
C ARG A 624 14.28 26.36 -10.58
N HIS A 625 13.28 27.10 -11.06
CA HIS A 625 13.01 27.29 -12.50
C HIS A 625 12.68 26.01 -13.26
N SER A 626 12.22 24.95 -12.57
CA SER A 626 11.80 23.69 -13.19
C SER A 626 10.73 23.86 -14.27
N SER A 627 9.87 24.87 -14.14
CA SER A 627 8.77 25.18 -15.08
C SER A 627 9.11 26.17 -16.20
N VAL A 628 10.36 26.63 -16.30
CA VAL A 628 10.78 27.67 -17.27
C VAL A 628 11.76 27.08 -18.29
N TRP A 629 11.43 27.14 -19.58
CA TRP A 629 12.28 26.62 -20.64
C TRP A 629 13.62 27.38 -20.76
N GLY A 630 14.71 26.68 -21.05
CA GLY A 630 16.06 27.21 -21.25
C GLY A 630 16.72 27.84 -20.02
N GLN A 631 16.11 27.73 -18.83
CA GLN A 631 16.68 28.22 -17.58
C GLN A 631 17.06 27.05 -16.66
N THR A 632 18.35 26.94 -16.33
CA THR A 632 18.90 25.96 -15.39
C THR A 632 19.89 26.66 -14.45
N LEU A 633 20.05 26.14 -13.23
CA LEU A 633 21.07 26.63 -12.28
C LEU A 633 22.42 25.93 -12.45
N TYR A 634 22.46 24.82 -13.19
CA TYR A 634 23.67 24.06 -13.45
C TYR A 634 24.00 24.15 -14.94
N ASP A 635 25.13 24.78 -15.26
CA ASP A 635 25.65 24.91 -16.62
C ASP A 635 26.59 23.73 -16.91
N SER A 636 26.28 22.97 -17.97
CA SER A 636 27.02 21.75 -18.32
C SER A 636 26.90 21.43 -19.80
N ALA A 637 27.81 20.57 -20.27
CA ALA A 637 27.80 20.12 -21.66
C ALA A 637 26.52 19.33 -21.98
N ILE A 638 25.85 19.74 -23.05
CA ILE A 638 24.67 19.06 -23.59
C ILE A 638 25.10 17.80 -24.33
N LEU A 639 24.51 16.67 -23.96
CA LEU A 639 24.68 15.37 -24.60
C LEU A 639 23.52 15.14 -25.58
N ARG A 640 23.80 15.16 -26.88
CA ARG A 640 22.79 14.94 -27.94
C ARG A 640 22.94 13.55 -28.56
N ALA A 641 21.83 12.96 -28.98
CA ALA A 641 21.84 11.70 -29.72
C ALA A 641 22.57 11.84 -31.07
N ASN A 642 23.39 10.85 -31.43
CA ASN A 642 24.26 10.83 -32.63
C ASN A 642 23.51 10.62 -33.97
N THR A 643 22.42 11.34 -34.23
CA THR A 643 21.70 11.24 -35.51
C THR A 643 21.41 12.61 -36.11
N GLN A 644 21.51 12.70 -37.43
CA GLN A 644 21.14 13.90 -38.18
C GLN A 644 19.64 14.17 -37.94
N ASN A 645 19.34 15.26 -37.24
CA ASN A 645 17.97 15.74 -37.03
C ASN A 645 17.35 16.08 -38.38
N ASN A 646 16.63 15.13 -38.96
CA ASN A 646 15.76 15.41 -40.10
C ASN A 646 14.56 16.20 -39.59
N SER A 647 14.31 17.36 -40.19
CA SER A 647 13.20 18.27 -39.83
C SER A 647 11.79 17.67 -39.97
N SER A 648 11.67 16.43 -40.43
CA SER A 648 10.43 15.71 -40.66
C SER A 648 10.06 14.70 -39.55
N GLN A 649 10.76 14.69 -38.41
CA GLN A 649 10.46 13.75 -37.31
C GLN A 649 9.33 14.27 -36.42
N ILE A 650 8.38 13.39 -36.09
CA ILE A 650 7.23 13.70 -35.21
C ILE A 650 7.68 13.69 -33.75
N TRP A 651 8.53 12.74 -33.39
CA TRP A 651 9.15 12.63 -32.06
C TRP A 651 10.65 12.89 -32.16
N PRO A 652 11.11 14.15 -31.99
CA PRO A 652 12.52 14.47 -31.87
C PRO A 652 13.19 13.62 -30.80
N LEU A 653 14.47 13.30 -30.99
CA LEU A 653 15.22 12.57 -29.98
C LEU A 653 15.59 13.49 -28.82
N HIS A 654 15.50 12.94 -27.63
CA HIS A 654 15.83 13.61 -26.39
C HIS A 654 17.33 13.77 -26.23
N TRP A 655 17.71 14.84 -25.55
CA TRP A 655 19.07 15.15 -25.16
C TRP A 655 19.16 15.15 -23.64
N SER A 656 20.38 15.03 -23.11
CA SER A 656 20.67 15.06 -21.68
C SER A 656 21.76 16.08 -21.36
N VAL A 657 22.08 16.22 -20.08
CA VAL A 657 23.20 17.03 -19.58
C VAL A 657 24.26 16.12 -18.96
N LYS A 658 25.53 16.50 -19.08
CA LYS A 658 26.61 15.81 -18.37
C LYS A 658 26.51 16.13 -16.89
N LEU A 659 26.15 15.13 -16.08
CA LEU A 659 26.06 15.25 -14.62
C LEU A 659 27.45 15.25 -13.96
N ASN A 660 27.52 15.84 -12.76
CA ASN A 660 28.70 15.81 -11.91
C ASN A 660 28.83 14.42 -11.23
N PRO A 661 29.91 13.67 -11.50
CA PRO A 661 30.09 12.34 -10.91
C PRO A 661 30.46 12.36 -9.42
N ASN A 662 31.02 13.46 -8.90
CA ASN A 662 31.50 13.53 -7.52
C ASN A 662 30.43 14.04 -6.55
N LYS A 663 29.52 13.15 -6.12
CA LYS A 663 28.44 13.49 -5.18
C LYS A 663 28.96 14.07 -3.85
N GLU A 664 30.09 13.59 -3.34
CA GLU A 664 30.67 14.06 -2.07
C GLU A 664 31.22 15.49 -2.16
N GLU A 665 31.89 15.82 -3.27
CA GLU A 665 32.46 17.14 -3.53
C GLU A 665 31.34 18.16 -3.81
N ALA A 666 30.32 17.76 -4.56
CA ALA A 666 29.15 18.59 -4.83
C ALA A 666 28.29 18.84 -3.57
N ALA A 667 28.14 17.82 -2.71
CA ALA A 667 27.46 17.97 -1.41
C ALA A 667 28.24 18.89 -0.47
N LEU A 668 29.58 18.80 -0.48
CA LEU A 668 30.47 19.69 0.26
C LEU A 668 30.32 21.14 -0.22
N ASP A 669 30.37 21.38 -1.54
CA ASP A 669 30.23 22.71 -2.13
C ASP A 669 28.85 23.33 -1.84
N ASN A 670 27.78 22.53 -1.94
CA ASN A 670 26.43 22.99 -1.63
C ASN A 670 26.26 23.31 -0.13
N ASN A 671 26.81 22.47 0.76
CA ASN A 671 26.82 22.74 2.20
C ASN A 671 27.53 24.06 2.52
N ILE A 672 28.69 24.32 1.91
CA ILE A 672 29.41 25.59 2.09
C ILE A 672 28.58 26.77 1.57
N ARG A 673 27.99 26.65 0.37
CA ARG A 673 27.14 27.72 -0.21
C ARG A 673 25.93 28.04 0.66
N GLU A 674 25.27 27.02 1.23
CA GLU A 674 24.16 27.23 2.14
C GLU A 674 24.59 27.91 3.45
N MET A 675 25.75 27.55 4.00
CA MET A 675 26.34 28.24 5.15
C MET A 675 26.66 29.71 4.84
N GLU A 676 27.14 30.01 3.63
CA GLU A 676 27.37 31.39 3.17
C GLU A 676 26.06 32.18 2.98
N GLU A 677 25.03 31.58 2.40
CA GLU A 677 23.70 32.20 2.26
C GLU A 677 23.07 32.55 3.62
N VAL A 678 23.20 31.66 4.61
CA VAL A 678 22.75 31.92 6.00
C VAL A 678 23.63 32.98 6.67
N ALA A 679 24.95 32.94 6.46
CA ALA A 679 25.86 33.97 6.95
C ALA A 679 25.54 35.36 6.37
N LEU A 680 25.10 35.44 5.12
CA LEU A 680 24.66 36.67 4.46
C LEU A 680 23.23 37.12 4.85
N GLY A 681 22.52 36.32 5.66
CA GLY A 681 21.15 36.62 6.09
C GLY A 681 20.09 36.41 5.00
N MET A 682 20.43 35.66 3.94
CA MET A 682 19.52 35.37 2.82
C MET A 682 18.56 34.21 3.11
N ARG A 683 18.82 33.43 4.17
CA ARG A 683 18.00 32.31 4.66
C ARG A 683 17.79 32.40 6.17
N THR A 684 16.78 31.67 6.68
CA THR A 684 16.47 31.56 8.11
C THR A 684 17.55 30.80 8.88
N VAL A 685 17.72 31.14 10.15
CA VAL A 685 18.75 30.55 11.02
C VAL A 685 18.36 29.12 11.39
N ASN A 686 19.13 28.16 10.90
CA ASN A 686 19.04 26.75 11.29
C ASN A 686 20.41 26.30 11.82
N GLU A 687 20.43 25.34 12.75
CA GLU A 687 21.66 24.66 13.16
C GLU A 687 22.23 23.89 11.95
N MET A 688 23.50 24.09 11.60
CA MET A 688 24.12 23.40 10.47
C MET A 688 25.54 22.93 10.80
N ASN A 689 25.90 21.78 10.25
CA ASN A 689 27.24 21.23 10.34
C ASN A 689 28.03 21.52 9.06
N CYS A 690 29.25 22.04 9.21
CA CYS A 690 30.16 22.27 8.09
C CYS A 690 30.81 20.95 7.65
N MET A 691 30.42 20.42 6.49
CA MET A 691 30.94 19.16 5.96
C MET A 691 32.45 19.21 5.65
N LYS A 692 33.02 20.41 5.48
CA LYS A 692 34.46 20.59 5.19
C LYS A 692 35.37 20.24 6.37
N CYS A 693 34.90 20.49 7.58
CA CYS A 693 35.71 20.39 8.80
C CYS A 693 34.95 19.79 10.00
N ASN A 694 33.73 19.32 9.75
CA ASN A 694 32.81 18.72 10.72
C ASN A 694 32.57 19.61 11.95
N PHE A 695 32.46 20.92 11.73
CA PHE A 695 32.23 21.91 12.78
C PHE A 695 30.75 22.31 12.82
N PHE A 696 30.14 22.16 13.99
CA PHE A 696 28.72 22.46 14.20
C PHE A 696 28.51 23.94 14.54
N CYS A 697 27.62 24.61 13.80
CA CYS A 697 27.27 26.01 14.03
C CYS A 697 25.80 26.14 14.43
N THR A 698 25.54 26.83 15.55
CA THR A 698 24.20 27.02 16.12
C THR A 698 23.64 28.43 15.86
N SER A 699 24.48 29.38 15.44
CA SER A 699 24.07 30.76 15.18
C SER A 699 24.73 31.37 13.95
N VAL A 700 24.11 32.41 13.39
CA VAL A 700 24.66 33.19 12.25
C VAL A 700 26.01 33.82 12.60
N GLY A 701 26.18 34.25 13.86
CA GLY A 701 27.45 34.79 14.36
C GLY A 701 28.56 33.75 14.31
N GLU A 702 28.28 32.53 14.77
CA GLU A 702 29.21 31.40 14.70
C GLU A 702 29.54 31.02 13.26
N MET A 703 28.56 31.01 12.35
CA MET A 703 28.81 30.71 10.92
C MET A 703 29.74 31.73 10.27
N ARG A 704 29.55 33.02 10.53
CA ARG A 704 30.44 34.08 10.00
C ARG A 704 31.86 33.93 10.53
N ILE A 705 32.00 33.70 11.84
CA ILE A 705 33.31 33.49 12.48
C ILE A 705 33.96 32.22 11.91
N HIS A 706 33.20 31.13 11.80
CA HIS A 706 33.65 29.85 11.27
C HIS A 706 34.18 29.95 9.82
N LEU A 707 33.36 30.49 8.90
CA LEU A 707 33.73 30.65 7.48
C LEU A 707 34.94 31.58 7.28
N SER A 708 35.10 32.57 8.17
CA SER A 708 36.24 33.50 8.14
C SER A 708 37.52 32.94 8.78
N SER A 709 37.42 31.87 9.57
CA SER A 709 38.52 31.30 10.36
C SER A 709 39.65 30.71 9.49
N SER A 710 40.89 30.82 9.96
CA SER A 710 42.04 30.19 9.30
C SER A 710 41.92 28.67 9.26
N ALA A 711 41.37 28.04 10.31
CA ALA A 711 41.15 26.59 10.35
C ALA A 711 40.23 26.08 9.23
N HIS A 712 39.17 26.82 8.90
CA HIS A 712 38.28 26.48 7.78
C HIS A 712 38.94 26.69 6.41
N LYS A 713 39.80 27.71 6.28
CA LYS A 713 40.57 28.00 5.05
C LYS A 713 41.66 26.96 4.82
N ASP A 714 42.38 26.56 5.87
CA ASP A 714 43.48 25.58 5.83
C ASP A 714 42.97 24.15 5.58
N ALA A 715 41.75 23.82 6.02
CA ALA A 715 41.09 22.55 5.70
C ALA A 715 40.88 22.37 4.18
N GLY A 716 40.82 23.46 3.39
CA GLY A 716 40.71 23.41 1.93
C GLY A 716 41.97 22.88 1.24
N MET A 717 43.16 23.18 1.77
CA MET A 717 44.43 22.72 1.17
C MET A 717 44.68 21.22 1.30
N LYS A 718 44.00 20.53 2.24
CA LYS A 718 44.08 19.06 2.39
C LYS A 718 43.13 18.30 1.46
N TYR A 719 42.07 18.94 0.96
CA TYR A 719 41.08 18.30 0.09
C TYR A 719 41.53 18.28 -1.38
N GLU A 720 42.20 19.35 -1.84
CA GLU A 720 42.75 19.46 -3.21
C GLU A 720 43.90 18.46 -3.51
N GLN A 721 44.44 17.78 -2.49
CA GLN A 721 45.58 16.84 -2.62
C GLN A 721 45.18 15.35 -2.67
N ARG A 722 43.89 15.00 -2.69
CA ARG A 722 43.48 13.60 -2.94
C ARG A 722 43.68 13.26 -4.42
N PRO A 723 44.36 12.15 -4.77
CA PRO A 723 44.56 11.78 -6.16
C PRO A 723 43.20 11.46 -6.80
N ARG A 724 42.92 12.08 -7.95
CA ARG A 724 41.78 11.74 -8.82
C ARG A 724 41.95 10.26 -9.25
N MET A 725 41.14 9.36 -8.70
CA MET A 725 40.99 7.98 -9.18
C MET A 725 39.87 7.90 -10.20
#